data_AF-A0A2U9T2V4-F1
#
_entry.id   AF-A0A2U9T2V4-F1
#
_cell.length_a   1.000
_cell.length_b   1.000
_cell.length_c   1.000
_cell.angle_alpha   90.00
_cell.angle_beta   90.00
_cell.angle_gamma   90.00
#
_symmetry.space_group_name_H-M   'P 1'
#
loop_
_entity.id
_entity.type
_entity.pdbx_description
1 polymer ?
#
loop_
_entity_poly.entity_id
_entity_poly.type
_entity_poly.pdbx_seq_one_letter_code
_entity_poly.pdbx_strand_id
1 'polypeptide(L)'
;MEMTSSEAKAALEQLIEETNWLFLSPREVTCRLDEIAGALFARRLRVQIDQLGQKYFWGALGDDAPSLVLQKGDLSADVQFTVFGDCFPETAEEQEILPRLKVLAKALWGEDMRPAGGLAWKRESVRVRLPKSVERLRELSPDRGSIAILFADLDKFKNLNDQAGHEKGDEAIRMVNRELHDLCLHHGGLPFHPSGDEYYLILPDVGLLPMMKALYDLRQRIQQHAFRGDDGRSHNIDLTLGMQFLHDDVTFERIKQTIDQAEEATKSPLVDGENITSAAESNSESRDKEKRRGRLSIASVVGVSGVSTTACSFAHFGTVLIRRRACLSRPTFPDPRLGMIELVAQNHKVGGAATLDEAIEHLTQWLDIQTTPTCSMGSLLQEQPAQVVPQIALAIAVASGILRAQYTADQTLPNDLRVAFTSDGARAQVLVDGNVKWGGSLEGCEGVEQAEILTPKRERKSAPLIGLQVGLSDRPAFEGKEILPLDIFSHVVVIDDRPNSGGGLPDFWQVAVAQVCQSAARGTDTLYIFGWGRACDNSETVRRLKQEVGWNIDEVASLADISSDTVRVLMPMLKQNLKIVKTAEELVESLYENAPVEVAEEFHQAGEANPTLDVLARKMLESQALESIDGVRCRTAAQAYPVIIDVLRRAATRRSADDAFQTLRELIAFKLVLEAPQQDAIPAYLRSQGDDMARYASEVLIGPQSRIGEILEKDNQVEVFIRELASCYNAGSEHRSTRRALLVVPHKPKPDGSPSPEGLVSIWASPRVGDVTEGNIVDWVFVWRTVEAFIGLPYSLYGSIQLAQSLLANGTSEETSSLPQLRMGQLTYVALSLHMRVDGVHRRIAKRIVDLSSD
;
A
#
# COMPACT_ATOMS: atom_id res chain seq x y z
N MET A 1 -11.46 14.86 -25.83
CA MET A 1 -12.27 15.40 -26.95
C MET A 1 -13.27 16.33 -26.32
N GLU A 2 -13.36 17.58 -26.78
CA GLU A 2 -14.40 18.52 -26.32
C GLU A 2 -15.76 18.10 -26.91
N MET A 3 -16.79 18.06 -26.06
CA MET A 3 -18.15 17.66 -26.43
C MET A 3 -18.81 18.76 -27.26
N THR A 4 -19.53 18.40 -28.32
CA THR A 4 -20.25 19.33 -29.19
C THR A 4 -21.63 19.71 -28.62
N SER A 5 -22.19 20.85 -29.07
CA SER A 5 -23.53 21.30 -28.65
C SER A 5 -24.64 20.26 -28.90
N SER A 6 -24.58 19.55 -30.04
CA SER A 6 -25.52 18.46 -30.35
C SER A 6 -25.37 17.26 -29.39
N GLU A 7 -24.14 16.91 -29.02
CA GLU A 7 -23.87 15.83 -28.05
C GLU A 7 -24.34 16.22 -26.64
N ALA A 8 -24.17 17.49 -26.26
CA ALA A 8 -24.62 17.99 -24.97
C ALA A 8 -26.15 18.01 -24.84
N LYS A 9 -26.87 18.34 -25.92
CA LYS A 9 -28.34 18.23 -25.97
C LYS A 9 -28.79 16.76 -25.81
N ALA A 10 -28.13 15.83 -26.50
CA ALA A 10 -28.40 14.41 -26.36
C ALA A 10 -28.09 13.90 -24.94
N ALA A 11 -27.00 14.37 -24.32
CA ALA A 11 -26.64 14.04 -22.95
C ALA A 11 -27.68 14.55 -21.93
N LEU A 12 -28.26 15.73 -22.14
CA LEU A 12 -29.36 16.25 -21.32
C LEU A 12 -30.63 15.41 -21.46
N GLU A 13 -30.99 15.01 -22.68
CA GLU A 13 -32.14 14.13 -22.91
C GLU A 13 -31.92 12.75 -22.28
N GLN A 14 -30.72 12.19 -22.40
CA GLN A 14 -30.34 10.95 -21.74
C GLN A 14 -30.42 11.07 -20.22
N LEU A 15 -29.92 12.17 -19.63
CA LEU A 15 -30.02 12.43 -18.20
C LEU A 15 -31.48 12.43 -17.72
N ILE A 16 -32.37 13.09 -18.48
CA ILE A 16 -33.81 13.08 -18.19
C ILE A 16 -34.39 11.67 -18.30
N GLU A 17 -34.05 10.93 -19.35
CA GLU A 17 -34.58 9.57 -19.56
C GLU A 17 -34.14 8.61 -18.45
N GLU A 18 -32.90 8.70 -17.99
CA GLU A 18 -32.35 7.89 -16.90
C GLU A 18 -33.14 8.06 -15.60
N THR A 19 -33.63 9.27 -15.30
CA THR A 19 -34.46 9.49 -14.10
C THR A 19 -35.76 8.68 -14.08
N ASN A 20 -36.22 8.17 -15.22
CA ASN A 20 -37.41 7.32 -15.27
C ASN A 20 -37.16 5.91 -14.71
N TRP A 21 -35.90 5.44 -14.73
CA TRP A 21 -35.55 4.06 -14.33
C TRP A 21 -34.40 3.97 -13.31
N LEU A 22 -33.78 5.10 -12.94
CA LEU A 22 -32.80 5.25 -11.86
C LEU A 22 -33.16 6.41 -10.94
N PHE A 23 -32.84 6.27 -9.65
CA PHE A 23 -32.63 7.43 -8.78
C PHE A 23 -31.19 7.87 -8.96
N LEU A 24 -31.00 9.06 -9.52
CA LEU A 24 -29.67 9.63 -9.70
C LEU A 24 -29.27 10.39 -8.45
N SER A 25 -28.02 10.21 -8.00
CA SER A 25 -27.54 10.96 -6.84
C SER A 25 -27.43 12.45 -7.16
N PRO A 26 -27.63 13.35 -6.18
CA PRO A 26 -27.48 14.79 -6.43
C PRO A 26 -26.07 15.15 -6.96
N ARG A 27 -25.03 14.44 -6.50
CA ARG A 27 -23.66 14.57 -6.99
C ARG A 27 -23.49 14.17 -8.45
N GLU A 28 -24.05 13.03 -8.85
CA GLU A 28 -23.99 12.55 -10.24
C GLU A 28 -24.66 13.53 -11.21
N VAL A 29 -25.85 14.02 -10.85
CA VAL A 29 -26.56 15.03 -11.64
C VAL A 29 -25.74 16.33 -11.72
N THR A 30 -25.09 16.74 -10.62
CA THR A 30 -24.22 17.92 -10.58
C THR A 30 -23.06 17.80 -11.56
N CYS A 31 -22.32 16.68 -11.51
CA CYS A 31 -21.19 16.46 -12.43
C CYS A 31 -21.65 16.49 -13.90
N ARG A 32 -22.77 15.83 -14.21
CA ARG A 32 -23.28 15.79 -15.59
C ARG A 32 -23.81 17.16 -16.05
N LEU A 33 -24.41 17.94 -15.16
CA LEU A 33 -24.83 19.31 -15.47
C LEU A 33 -23.62 20.21 -15.77
N ASP A 34 -22.52 20.06 -15.05
CA ASP A 34 -21.28 20.82 -15.30
C ASP A 34 -20.64 20.43 -16.65
N GLU A 35 -20.63 19.14 -17.00
CA GLU A 35 -20.18 18.65 -18.31
C GLU A 35 -21.06 19.16 -19.46
N ILE A 36 -22.38 19.07 -19.30
CA ILE A 36 -23.36 19.56 -20.27
C ILE A 36 -23.26 21.07 -20.45
N ALA A 37 -23.12 21.81 -19.34
CA ALA A 37 -22.97 23.26 -19.37
C ALA A 37 -21.79 23.65 -20.26
N GLY A 38 -20.60 23.12 -19.96
CA GLY A 38 -19.34 23.49 -20.63
C GLY A 38 -19.32 23.28 -22.15
N ALA A 39 -20.20 22.42 -22.66
CA ALA A 39 -20.31 22.10 -24.09
C ALA A 39 -21.41 22.88 -24.84
N LEU A 40 -22.30 23.57 -24.12
CA LEU A 40 -23.43 24.30 -24.70
C LEU A 40 -23.15 25.80 -24.80
N PHE A 41 -23.11 26.48 -23.67
CA PHE A 41 -22.95 27.94 -23.61
C PHE A 41 -22.40 28.42 -22.27
N ALA A 42 -22.70 27.73 -21.18
CA ALA A 42 -22.35 28.12 -19.81
C ALA A 42 -21.12 27.38 -19.30
N ARG A 43 -20.33 27.95 -18.39
CA ARG A 43 -19.30 27.13 -17.72
C ARG A 43 -19.92 26.25 -16.65
N ARG A 44 -21.04 26.69 -16.08
CA ARG A 44 -21.75 26.01 -14.99
C ARG A 44 -23.25 26.27 -15.04
N LEU A 45 -24.03 25.25 -14.68
CA LEU A 45 -25.48 25.33 -14.53
C LEU A 45 -25.88 24.88 -13.12
N ARG A 46 -26.97 25.45 -12.59
CA ARG A 46 -27.54 25.04 -11.31
C ARG A 46 -29.06 24.99 -11.38
N VAL A 47 -29.62 23.84 -11.06
CA VAL A 47 -31.06 23.67 -10.83
C VAL A 47 -31.33 23.81 -9.34
N GLN A 48 -32.16 24.77 -8.97
CA GLN A 48 -32.66 24.97 -7.62
C GLN A 48 -34.15 24.63 -7.58
N ILE A 49 -34.56 23.89 -6.55
CA ILE A 49 -35.97 23.66 -6.22
C ILE A 49 -36.25 24.25 -4.85
N ASP A 50 -37.28 25.09 -4.77
CA ASP A 50 -37.76 25.69 -3.52
C ASP A 50 -39.09 25.04 -3.13
N GLN A 51 -39.09 24.39 -1.96
CA GLN A 51 -40.25 23.74 -1.37
C GLN A 51 -40.48 24.32 0.01
N LEU A 52 -41.56 25.10 0.18
CA LEU A 52 -41.94 25.68 1.48
C LEU A 52 -40.76 26.38 2.20
N GLY A 53 -39.92 27.10 1.44
CA GLY A 53 -38.77 27.84 1.96
C GLY A 53 -37.48 27.03 2.14
N GLN A 54 -37.47 25.73 1.83
CA GLN A 54 -36.25 24.93 1.74
C GLN A 54 -35.76 24.86 0.29
N LYS A 55 -34.45 25.05 0.11
CA LYS A 55 -33.81 25.04 -1.21
C LYS A 55 -33.00 23.78 -1.38
N TYR A 56 -33.25 23.07 -2.48
CA TYR A 56 -32.53 21.88 -2.92
C TYR A 56 -31.77 22.21 -4.19
N PHE A 57 -30.52 21.76 -4.27
CA PHE A 57 -29.63 22.12 -5.36
C PHE A 57 -29.10 20.89 -6.10
N TRP A 58 -28.95 21.05 -7.41
CA TRP A 58 -28.18 20.21 -8.31
C TRP A 58 -27.35 21.13 -9.21
N GLY A 59 -26.04 20.88 -9.33
CA GLY A 59 -25.12 21.83 -9.96
C GLY A 59 -24.54 22.85 -8.97
N ALA A 60 -23.44 23.51 -9.35
CA ALA A 60 -22.81 24.57 -8.56
C ALA A 60 -22.50 25.78 -9.44
N LEU A 61 -22.76 27.01 -8.97
CA LEU A 61 -22.11 28.20 -9.54
C LEU A 61 -21.09 28.63 -8.49
N GLY A 62 -19.85 28.91 -8.89
CA GLY A 62 -18.84 29.36 -7.93
C GLY A 62 -19.29 30.60 -7.17
N ASP A 63 -18.76 30.80 -5.97
CA ASP A 63 -19.19 31.87 -5.05
C ASP A 63 -19.06 33.30 -5.66
N ASP A 64 -18.20 33.47 -6.67
CA ASP A 64 -17.94 34.75 -7.35
C ASP A 64 -18.58 34.88 -8.76
N ALA A 65 -19.33 33.89 -9.24
CA ALA A 65 -19.89 33.93 -10.59
C ALA A 65 -21.20 34.74 -10.65
N PRO A 66 -21.43 35.59 -11.67
CA PRO A 66 -22.71 36.25 -11.86
C PRO A 66 -23.80 35.18 -12.04
N SER A 67 -24.81 35.18 -11.16
CA SER A 67 -25.94 34.25 -11.26
C SER A 67 -27.06 34.86 -12.09
N LEU A 68 -27.17 34.43 -13.35
CA LEU A 68 -28.28 34.75 -14.22
C LEU A 68 -29.38 33.71 -14.06
N VAL A 69 -30.62 34.17 -13.87
CA VAL A 69 -31.80 33.28 -13.90
C VAL A 69 -32.14 32.98 -15.35
N LEU A 70 -31.87 31.75 -15.77
CA LEU A 70 -32.15 31.28 -17.14
C LEU A 70 -33.62 30.91 -17.30
N GLN A 71 -34.18 30.28 -16.27
CA GLN A 71 -35.58 29.87 -16.26
C GLN A 71 -36.11 29.82 -14.84
N LYS A 72 -37.36 30.23 -14.65
CA LYS A 72 -38.08 30.14 -13.39
C LYS A 72 -39.54 29.77 -13.64
N GLY A 73 -40.13 29.00 -12.74
CA GLY A 73 -41.57 28.74 -12.73
C GLY A 73 -41.98 27.79 -11.63
N ASP A 74 -43.24 27.37 -11.69
CA ASP A 74 -43.82 26.47 -10.70
C ASP A 74 -43.86 25.02 -11.25
N LEU A 75 -43.51 24.06 -10.40
CA LEU A 75 -43.73 22.63 -10.63
C LEU A 75 -45.07 22.17 -10.04
N SER A 76 -45.48 22.75 -8.91
CA SER A 76 -46.79 22.57 -8.26
C SER A 76 -47.16 23.84 -7.47
N ALA A 77 -48.28 23.84 -6.73
CA ALA A 77 -48.69 24.99 -5.90
C ALA A 77 -47.65 25.40 -4.85
N ASP A 78 -46.92 24.41 -4.29
CA ASP A 78 -45.96 24.62 -3.19
C ASP A 78 -44.49 24.38 -3.61
N VAL A 79 -44.25 24.02 -4.88
CA VAL A 79 -42.93 23.70 -5.42
C VAL A 79 -42.58 24.68 -6.53
N GLN A 80 -41.53 25.48 -6.35
CA GLN A 80 -40.96 26.34 -7.38
C GLN A 80 -39.61 25.81 -7.85
N PHE A 81 -39.27 26.03 -9.12
CA PHE A 81 -37.94 25.75 -9.63
C PHE A 81 -37.31 27.00 -10.24
N THR A 82 -36.00 27.12 -10.11
CA THR A 82 -35.20 28.16 -10.75
C THR A 82 -33.92 27.53 -11.28
N VAL A 83 -33.60 27.80 -12.54
CA VAL A 83 -32.36 27.35 -13.16
C VAL A 83 -31.48 28.56 -13.38
N PHE A 84 -30.25 28.46 -12.88
CA PHE A 84 -29.26 29.50 -12.94
C PHE A 84 -28.09 29.09 -13.85
N GLY A 85 -27.47 30.07 -14.49
CA GLY A 85 -26.23 29.92 -15.25
C GLY A 85 -25.38 31.18 -15.13
N ASP A 86 -24.16 31.12 -15.66
CA ASP A 86 -23.21 32.24 -15.70
C ASP A 86 -23.36 33.12 -16.95
N CYS A 87 -24.05 32.64 -17.98
CA CYS A 87 -24.37 33.38 -19.19
C CYS A 87 -25.71 32.93 -19.78
N PHE A 88 -26.32 33.78 -20.60
CA PHE A 88 -27.59 33.48 -21.28
C PHE A 88 -27.30 32.86 -22.67
N PRO A 89 -28.07 31.87 -23.12
CA PRO A 89 -27.90 31.29 -24.46
C PRO A 89 -28.12 32.32 -25.57
N GLU A 90 -27.18 32.41 -26.53
CA GLU A 90 -27.19 33.41 -27.62
C GLU A 90 -27.72 32.83 -28.94
N THR A 91 -27.46 31.55 -29.21
CA THR A 91 -27.88 30.91 -30.47
C THR A 91 -29.28 30.28 -30.37
N ALA A 92 -29.95 30.11 -31.52
CA ALA A 92 -31.26 29.46 -31.57
C ALA A 92 -31.21 28.00 -31.04
N GLU A 93 -30.12 27.28 -31.32
CA GLU A 93 -29.89 25.92 -30.84
C GLU A 93 -29.72 25.87 -29.31
N GLU A 94 -29.01 26.83 -28.71
CA GLU A 94 -28.86 26.94 -27.25
C GLU A 94 -30.16 27.35 -26.55
N GLN A 95 -31.00 28.16 -27.19
CA GLN A 95 -32.30 28.54 -26.63
C GLN A 95 -33.28 27.36 -26.55
N GLU A 96 -33.13 26.35 -27.41
CA GLU A 96 -33.94 25.12 -27.35
C GLU A 96 -33.72 24.30 -26.09
N ILE A 97 -32.63 24.51 -25.33
CA ILE A 97 -32.40 23.77 -24.08
C ILE A 97 -33.31 24.27 -22.96
N LEU A 98 -33.71 25.55 -22.97
CA LEU A 98 -34.38 26.16 -21.82
C LEU A 98 -35.66 25.40 -21.44
N PRO A 99 -36.57 25.02 -22.36
CA PRO A 99 -37.72 24.18 -22.00
C PRO A 99 -37.35 22.82 -21.42
N ARG A 100 -36.23 22.20 -21.84
CA ARG A 100 -35.76 20.90 -21.33
C ARG A 100 -35.30 20.97 -19.88
N LEU A 101 -34.74 22.09 -19.44
CA LEU A 101 -34.32 22.28 -18.05
C LEU A 101 -35.50 22.23 -17.07
N LYS A 102 -36.67 22.74 -17.46
CA LYS A 102 -37.93 22.55 -16.71
C LYS A 102 -38.33 21.07 -16.61
N VAL A 103 -38.17 20.32 -17.70
CA VAL A 103 -38.47 18.88 -17.72
C VAL A 103 -37.52 18.13 -16.79
N LEU A 104 -36.23 18.47 -16.80
CA LEU A 104 -35.25 17.92 -15.86
C LEU A 104 -35.62 18.24 -14.41
N ALA A 105 -35.93 19.50 -14.08
CA ALA A 105 -36.34 19.88 -12.73
C ALA A 105 -37.58 19.10 -12.26
N LYS A 106 -38.56 18.91 -13.16
CA LYS A 106 -39.73 18.08 -12.88
C LYS A 106 -39.36 16.60 -12.67
N ALA A 107 -38.39 16.07 -13.41
CA ALA A 107 -37.98 14.68 -13.31
C ALA A 107 -37.15 14.39 -12.06
N LEU A 108 -36.30 15.34 -11.64
CA LEU A 108 -35.50 15.27 -10.40
C LEU A 108 -36.38 15.32 -9.14
N TRP A 109 -37.42 16.17 -9.13
CA TRP A 109 -38.35 16.26 -8.00
C TRP A 109 -39.46 15.21 -8.06
N GLY A 110 -40.07 15.00 -9.24
CA GLY A 110 -40.97 13.89 -9.55
C GLY A 110 -42.14 13.63 -8.58
N GLU A 111 -42.78 12.48 -8.75
CA GLU A 111 -43.86 11.99 -7.85
C GLU A 111 -43.33 11.15 -6.67
N ASP A 112 -42.05 10.79 -6.74
CA ASP A 112 -41.38 9.97 -5.74
C ASP A 112 -40.93 10.78 -4.52
N MET A 113 -40.86 12.11 -4.61
CA MET A 113 -40.54 12.97 -3.47
C MET A 113 -41.75 13.15 -2.55
N ARG A 114 -41.50 13.22 -1.23
CA ARG A 114 -42.55 13.55 -0.26
C ARG A 114 -42.81 15.06 -0.21
N PRO A 115 -44.00 15.49 0.25
CA PRO A 115 -44.31 16.93 0.40
C PRO A 115 -43.33 17.71 1.30
N ALA A 116 -42.75 17.04 2.31
CA ALA A 116 -41.75 17.62 3.21
C ALA A 116 -40.30 17.45 2.73
N GLY A 117 -40.09 16.99 1.49
CA GLY A 117 -38.78 16.62 0.94
C GLY A 117 -38.40 15.15 1.20
N GLY A 118 -37.32 14.71 0.57
CA GLY A 118 -36.81 13.34 0.66
C GLY A 118 -37.56 12.32 -0.23
N LEU A 119 -36.82 11.32 -0.73
CA LEU A 119 -37.40 10.27 -1.57
C LEU A 119 -38.29 9.33 -0.75
N ALA A 120 -39.49 9.05 -1.24
CA ALA A 120 -40.44 8.19 -0.55
C ALA A 120 -40.06 6.70 -0.70
N TRP A 121 -39.76 6.02 0.41
CA TRP A 121 -39.38 4.60 0.41
C TRP A 121 -40.51 3.65 -0.02
N LYS A 122 -41.77 3.96 0.33
CA LYS A 122 -42.92 3.07 0.17
C LYS A 122 -43.54 3.06 -1.24
N ARG A 123 -42.97 3.79 -2.20
CA ARG A 123 -43.48 3.83 -3.58
C ARG A 123 -43.07 2.57 -4.34
N GLU A 124 -43.94 2.10 -5.23
CA GLU A 124 -43.66 0.92 -6.06
C GLU A 124 -42.46 1.14 -7.00
N SER A 125 -42.25 2.38 -7.44
CA SER A 125 -41.09 2.82 -8.23
C SER A 125 -39.76 2.47 -7.55
N VAL A 126 -39.69 2.50 -6.22
CA VAL A 126 -38.47 2.19 -5.46
C VAL A 126 -38.06 0.73 -5.65
N ARG A 127 -39.02 -0.21 -5.61
CA ARG A 127 -38.72 -1.64 -5.79
C ARG A 127 -38.06 -1.94 -7.13
N VAL A 128 -38.44 -1.20 -8.17
CA VAL A 128 -37.96 -1.39 -9.54
C VAL A 128 -36.64 -0.64 -9.79
N ARG A 129 -36.54 0.61 -9.34
CA ARG A 129 -35.41 1.51 -9.67
C ARG A 129 -34.24 1.38 -8.71
N LEU A 130 -34.50 1.10 -7.42
CA LEU A 130 -33.47 1.14 -6.39
C LEU A 130 -32.31 0.17 -6.67
N PRO A 131 -32.51 -1.11 -7.00
CA PRO A 131 -31.39 -2.03 -7.23
C PRO A 131 -30.42 -1.53 -8.31
N LYS A 132 -30.96 -1.03 -9.43
CA LYS A 132 -30.14 -0.46 -10.52
C LYS A 132 -29.42 0.82 -10.10
N SER A 133 -30.06 1.63 -9.28
CA SER A 133 -29.48 2.89 -8.76
C SER A 133 -28.34 2.61 -7.78
N VAL A 134 -28.50 1.60 -6.94
CA VAL A 134 -27.48 1.13 -6.00
C VAL A 134 -26.32 0.50 -6.76
N GLU A 135 -26.58 -0.33 -7.78
CA GLU A 135 -25.52 -0.85 -8.66
C GLU A 135 -24.71 0.27 -9.32
N ARG A 136 -25.40 1.31 -9.81
CA ARG A 136 -24.78 2.50 -10.38
C ARG A 136 -23.89 3.23 -9.38
N LEU A 137 -24.36 3.41 -8.14
CA LEU A 137 -23.54 3.99 -7.06
C LEU A 137 -22.31 3.13 -6.75
N ARG A 138 -22.44 1.80 -6.80
CA ARG A 138 -21.33 0.86 -6.56
C ARG A 138 -20.21 1.03 -7.59
N GLU A 139 -20.58 1.21 -8.85
CA GLU A 139 -19.63 1.43 -9.96
C GLU A 139 -18.84 2.74 -9.81
N LEU A 140 -19.41 3.73 -9.12
CA LEU A 140 -18.78 5.02 -8.88
C LEU A 140 -17.82 5.02 -7.66
N SER A 141 -17.79 3.94 -6.86
CA SER A 141 -16.89 3.80 -5.71
C SER A 141 -15.43 3.50 -6.13
N PRO A 142 -14.41 4.07 -5.46
CA PRO A 142 -13.00 3.86 -5.80
C PRO A 142 -12.57 2.38 -5.83
N ASP A 143 -13.06 1.59 -4.86
CA ASP A 143 -12.67 0.18 -4.69
C ASP A 143 -13.64 -0.81 -5.39
N ARG A 144 -14.67 -0.31 -6.08
CA ARG A 144 -15.68 -1.08 -6.85
C ARG A 144 -16.31 -2.28 -6.11
N GLY A 145 -16.40 -2.26 -4.76
CA GLY A 145 -16.73 -3.47 -3.99
C GLY A 145 -17.88 -3.36 -2.97
N SER A 146 -18.26 -2.17 -2.53
CA SER A 146 -19.19 -2.01 -1.40
C SER A 146 -20.00 -0.72 -1.43
N ILE A 147 -21.12 -0.75 -0.69
CA ILE A 147 -22.02 0.38 -0.45
C ILE A 147 -22.33 0.47 1.03
N ALA A 148 -22.30 1.69 1.57
CA ALA A 148 -22.74 1.94 2.94
C ALA A 148 -24.25 2.24 2.96
N ILE A 149 -24.95 1.52 3.82
CA ILE A 149 -26.38 1.70 4.07
C ILE A 149 -26.53 2.16 5.51
N LEU A 150 -27.23 3.28 5.69
CA LEU A 150 -27.45 3.90 6.98
C LEU A 150 -28.94 3.95 7.32
N PHE A 151 -29.24 3.66 8.57
CA PHE A 151 -30.49 3.95 9.23
C PHE A 151 -30.30 5.20 10.11
N ALA A 152 -31.24 6.13 10.09
CA ALA A 152 -31.21 7.32 10.91
C ALA A 152 -32.57 7.58 11.57
N ASP A 153 -32.58 7.98 12.84
CA ASP A 153 -33.78 8.27 13.64
C ASP A 153 -33.60 9.57 14.42
N LEU A 154 -34.58 10.47 14.36
CA LEU A 154 -34.52 11.75 15.07
C LEU A 154 -34.88 11.59 16.56
N ASP A 155 -33.93 11.94 17.40
CA ASP A 155 -34.10 11.93 18.84
C ASP A 155 -34.87 13.16 19.31
N LYS A 156 -35.72 12.95 20.32
CA LYS A 156 -36.57 13.99 20.93
C LYS A 156 -37.57 14.63 19.95
N PHE A 157 -37.80 14.04 18.78
CA PHE A 157 -38.76 14.56 17.79
C PHE A 157 -40.20 14.62 18.34
N LYS A 158 -40.65 13.57 19.04
CA LYS A 158 -41.94 13.60 19.74
C LYS A 158 -42.03 14.72 20.78
N ASN A 159 -40.98 14.94 21.56
CA ASN A 159 -40.94 16.03 22.54
C ASN A 159 -41.04 17.40 21.87
N LEU A 160 -40.41 17.57 20.70
CA LEU A 160 -40.55 18.80 19.91
C LEU A 160 -42.01 19.01 19.48
N ASN A 161 -42.67 17.99 18.95
CA ASN A 161 -44.09 18.08 18.57
C ASN A 161 -44.99 18.41 19.78
N ASP A 162 -44.78 17.71 20.89
CA ASP A 162 -45.60 17.84 22.09
C ASP A 162 -45.42 19.21 22.78
N GLN A 163 -44.22 19.82 22.69
CA GLN A 163 -43.89 21.08 23.40
C GLN A 163 -43.93 22.32 22.51
N ALA A 164 -43.53 22.21 21.23
CA ALA A 164 -43.41 23.33 20.30
C ALA A 164 -44.42 23.27 19.14
N GLY A 165 -45.26 22.23 19.09
CA GLY A 165 -46.32 22.07 18.09
C GLY A 165 -45.86 21.35 16.82
N HIS A 166 -46.84 20.77 16.11
CA HIS A 166 -46.60 19.99 14.89
C HIS A 166 -45.98 20.81 13.76
N GLU A 167 -46.26 22.12 13.66
CA GLU A 167 -45.63 22.99 12.67
C GLU A 167 -44.10 23.03 12.81
N LYS A 168 -43.60 23.00 14.07
CA LYS A 168 -42.17 22.94 14.37
C LYS A 168 -41.58 21.55 14.10
N GLY A 169 -42.37 20.50 14.29
CA GLY A 169 -42.01 19.16 13.81
C GLY A 169 -41.85 19.10 12.30
N ASP A 170 -42.77 19.69 11.54
CA ASP A 170 -42.70 19.75 10.08
C ASP A 170 -41.54 20.62 9.59
N GLU A 171 -41.20 21.68 10.33
CA GLU A 171 -39.97 22.46 10.11
C GLU A 171 -38.71 21.61 10.32
N ALA A 172 -38.66 20.81 11.39
CA ALA A 172 -37.56 19.91 11.67
C ALA A 172 -37.36 18.84 10.58
N ILE A 173 -38.45 18.19 10.14
CA ILE A 173 -38.39 17.20 9.04
C ILE A 173 -37.84 17.83 7.75
N ARG A 174 -38.34 19.01 7.38
CA ARG A 174 -37.88 19.74 6.19
C ARG A 174 -36.39 20.10 6.27
N MET A 175 -35.94 20.57 7.42
CA MET A 175 -34.53 20.88 7.68
C MET A 175 -33.65 19.63 7.54
N VAL A 176 -34.04 18.52 8.15
CA VAL A 176 -33.28 17.26 8.10
C VAL A 176 -33.23 16.72 6.66
N ASN A 177 -34.34 16.72 5.93
CA ASN A 177 -34.35 16.31 4.52
C ASN A 177 -33.38 17.13 3.65
N ARG A 178 -33.27 18.45 3.90
CA ARG A 178 -32.28 19.30 3.22
C ARG A 178 -30.86 18.88 3.60
N GLU A 179 -30.56 18.73 4.89
CA GLU A 179 -29.23 18.35 5.35
C GLU A 179 -28.76 16.98 4.82
N LEU A 180 -29.68 16.01 4.72
CA LEU A 180 -29.39 14.70 4.11
C LEU A 180 -29.18 14.81 2.59
N HIS A 181 -29.95 15.67 1.90
CA HIS A 181 -29.74 15.96 0.48
C HIS A 181 -28.35 16.58 0.25
N ASP A 182 -27.97 17.56 1.06
CA ASP A 182 -26.67 18.23 0.96
C ASP A 182 -25.52 17.26 1.28
N LEU A 183 -25.70 16.34 2.23
CA LEU A 183 -24.74 15.25 2.48
C LEU A 183 -24.55 14.39 1.21
N CYS A 184 -25.64 13.94 0.59
CA CYS A 184 -25.61 13.14 -0.63
C CYS A 184 -25.09 13.91 -1.86
N LEU A 185 -25.23 15.24 -1.88
CA LEU A 185 -24.63 16.11 -2.89
C LEU A 185 -23.10 16.13 -2.79
N HIS A 186 -22.55 16.15 -1.57
CA HIS A 186 -21.09 16.16 -1.36
C HIS A 186 -20.47 14.78 -1.48
N HIS A 187 -21.08 13.75 -0.88
CA HIS A 187 -20.50 12.41 -0.78
C HIS A 187 -21.00 11.44 -1.84
N GLY A 188 -22.01 11.82 -2.63
CA GLY A 188 -22.75 10.88 -3.48
C GLY A 188 -23.79 10.12 -2.67
N GLY A 189 -24.73 9.45 -3.36
CA GLY A 189 -25.74 8.61 -2.73
C GLY A 189 -27.17 9.15 -2.77
N LEU A 190 -28.05 8.46 -2.04
CA LEU A 190 -29.51 8.62 -2.12
C LEU A 190 -30.13 8.68 -0.71
N PRO A 191 -30.80 9.79 -0.34
CA PRO A 191 -31.54 9.89 0.91
C PRO A 191 -33.02 9.53 0.72
N PHE A 192 -33.52 8.64 1.57
CA PHE A 192 -34.93 8.21 1.60
C PHE A 192 -35.59 8.59 2.93
N HIS A 193 -36.84 9.05 2.85
CA HIS A 193 -37.71 9.36 3.99
C HIS A 193 -38.90 8.38 4.02
N PRO A 194 -38.82 7.23 4.70
CA PRO A 194 -39.90 6.25 4.79
C PRO A 194 -41.17 6.78 5.47
N SER A 195 -41.03 7.39 6.65
CA SER A 195 -42.11 8.00 7.42
C SER A 195 -41.58 8.67 8.69
N GLY A 196 -42.35 9.63 9.24
CA GLY A 196 -42.09 10.19 10.57
C GLY A 196 -40.68 10.78 10.72
N ASP A 197 -39.98 10.29 11.74
CA ASP A 197 -38.63 10.65 12.19
C ASP A 197 -37.52 9.72 11.68
N GLU A 198 -37.83 8.75 10.82
CA GLU A 198 -36.89 7.75 10.31
C GLU A 198 -36.42 8.06 8.89
N TYR A 199 -35.15 7.81 8.60
CA TYR A 199 -34.51 8.03 7.29
C TYR A 199 -33.56 6.89 6.94
N TYR A 200 -33.39 6.65 5.64
CA TYR A 200 -32.38 5.73 5.12
C TYR A 200 -31.44 6.47 4.19
N LEU A 201 -30.14 6.22 4.28
CA LEU A 201 -29.16 6.74 3.33
C LEU A 201 -28.39 5.60 2.70
N ILE A 202 -28.18 5.71 1.39
CA ILE A 202 -27.38 4.75 0.64
C ILE A 202 -26.25 5.54 -0.01
N LEU A 203 -25.02 5.32 0.46
CA LEU A 203 -23.83 6.08 0.07
C LEU A 203 -22.81 5.15 -0.62
N PRO A 204 -22.07 5.64 -1.61
CA PRO A 204 -20.90 4.91 -2.10
C PRO A 204 -19.90 4.72 -0.97
N ASP A 205 -19.19 3.59 -0.96
CA ASP A 205 -18.11 3.37 -0.01
C ASP A 205 -16.91 4.24 -0.38
N VAL A 206 -16.71 5.31 0.40
CA VAL A 206 -15.59 6.25 0.28
C VAL A 206 -14.61 6.09 1.44
N GLY A 207 -14.68 4.96 2.17
CA GLY A 207 -13.93 4.71 3.38
C GLY A 207 -14.66 5.16 4.65
N LEU A 208 -14.40 4.44 5.74
CA LEU A 208 -15.12 4.61 7.01
C LEU A 208 -14.83 5.96 7.70
N LEU A 209 -13.57 6.42 7.73
CA LEU A 209 -13.23 7.71 8.36
C LEU A 209 -13.88 8.92 7.67
N PRO A 210 -13.77 9.10 6.33
CA PRO A 210 -14.46 10.20 5.65
C PRO A 210 -15.98 10.19 5.89
N MET A 211 -16.58 9.01 5.97
CA MET A 211 -18.01 8.85 6.22
C MET A 211 -18.37 9.23 7.66
N MET A 212 -17.63 8.74 8.67
CA MET A 212 -17.82 9.12 10.07
C MET A 212 -17.69 10.63 10.25
N LYS A 213 -16.71 11.26 9.59
CA LYS A 213 -16.57 12.73 9.60
C LYS A 213 -17.81 13.41 9.04
N ALA A 214 -18.28 12.99 7.87
CA ALA A 214 -19.43 13.60 7.22
C ALA A 214 -20.72 13.48 8.07
N LEU A 215 -20.93 12.33 8.71
CA LEU A 215 -22.04 12.08 9.62
C LEU A 215 -21.93 12.88 10.92
N TYR A 216 -20.71 13.07 11.43
CA TYR A 216 -20.45 13.91 12.59
C TYR A 216 -20.81 15.37 12.30
N ASP A 217 -20.33 15.89 11.16
CA ASP A 217 -20.62 17.26 10.71
C ASP A 217 -22.14 17.45 10.48
N LEU A 218 -22.82 16.46 9.89
CA LEU A 218 -24.27 16.45 9.73
C LEU A 218 -24.99 16.54 11.09
N ARG A 219 -24.62 15.68 12.04
CA ARG A 219 -25.21 15.67 13.38
C ARG A 219 -25.02 17.02 14.07
N GLN A 220 -23.81 17.61 14.00
CA GLN A 220 -23.54 18.91 14.58
C GLN A 220 -24.45 20.02 13.99
N ARG A 221 -24.63 20.06 12.66
CA ARG A 221 -25.53 21.04 12.02
C ARG A 221 -26.98 20.89 12.49
N ILE A 222 -27.45 19.64 12.64
CA ILE A 222 -28.80 19.34 13.16
C ILE A 222 -28.93 19.80 14.63
N GLN A 223 -27.95 19.47 15.48
CA GLN A 223 -27.96 19.83 16.91
C GLN A 223 -27.87 21.33 17.17
N GLN A 224 -27.18 22.08 16.31
CA GLN A 224 -27.04 23.53 16.42
C GLN A 224 -28.33 24.28 16.07
N HIS A 225 -29.29 23.63 15.39
CA HIS A 225 -30.55 24.26 15.04
C HIS A 225 -31.51 24.28 16.24
N ALA A 226 -31.84 25.48 16.72
CA ALA A 226 -32.77 25.69 17.82
C ALA A 226 -34.18 26.00 17.32
N PHE A 227 -35.10 25.07 17.52
CA PHE A 227 -36.52 25.25 17.23
C PHE A 227 -37.18 26.02 18.36
N ARG A 228 -37.70 27.22 18.06
CA ARG A 228 -38.38 28.04 19.06
C ARG A 228 -39.86 27.68 19.11
N GLY A 229 -40.33 27.22 20.28
CA GLY A 229 -41.75 27.01 20.54
C GLY A 229 -42.49 28.33 20.73
N ASP A 230 -43.82 28.26 20.73
CA ASP A 230 -44.70 29.42 20.96
C ASP A 230 -44.52 30.03 22.35
N ASP A 231 -44.02 29.25 23.31
CA ASP A 231 -43.66 29.68 24.66
C ASP A 231 -42.30 30.42 24.74
N GLY A 232 -41.61 30.57 23.60
CA GLY A 232 -40.29 31.20 23.48
C GLY A 232 -39.12 30.31 23.91
N ARG A 233 -39.37 29.07 24.34
CA ARG A 233 -38.30 28.11 24.67
C ARG A 233 -37.67 27.55 23.41
N SER A 234 -36.38 27.22 23.51
CA SER A 234 -35.63 26.59 22.42
C SER A 234 -35.54 25.08 22.66
N HIS A 235 -35.87 24.32 21.62
CA HIS A 235 -35.81 22.87 21.58
C HIS A 235 -34.82 22.45 20.51
N ASN A 236 -33.98 21.47 20.82
CA ASN A 236 -33.03 20.91 19.86
C ASN A 236 -33.33 19.41 19.70
N ILE A 237 -33.07 18.92 18.50
CA ILE A 237 -33.15 17.49 18.16
C ILE A 237 -31.76 16.92 17.97
N ASP A 238 -31.64 15.61 18.00
CA ASP A 238 -30.40 14.88 17.75
C ASP A 238 -30.67 13.73 16.78
N LEU A 239 -29.61 13.04 16.34
CA LEU A 239 -29.70 11.94 15.38
C LEU A 239 -29.02 10.68 15.92
N THR A 240 -29.78 9.59 15.95
CA THR A 240 -29.25 8.24 16.14
C THR A 240 -29.00 7.60 14.78
N LEU A 241 -27.82 7.03 14.58
CA LEU A 241 -27.39 6.45 13.32
C LEU A 241 -26.97 4.99 13.50
N GLY A 242 -27.39 4.14 12.56
CA GLY A 242 -26.88 2.79 12.39
C GLY A 242 -26.33 2.63 10.98
N MET A 243 -25.23 1.90 10.81
CA MET A 243 -24.55 1.76 9.52
C MET A 243 -24.10 0.32 9.29
N GLN A 244 -24.30 -0.13 8.05
CA GLN A 244 -23.91 -1.45 7.59
C GLN A 244 -23.40 -1.39 6.15
N PHE A 245 -22.39 -2.20 5.82
CA PHE A 245 -21.88 -2.32 4.46
C PHE A 245 -22.54 -3.48 3.73
N LEU A 246 -22.87 -3.24 2.46
CA LEU A 246 -23.36 -4.23 1.51
C LEU A 246 -22.25 -4.54 0.50
N HIS A 247 -21.78 -5.80 0.51
CA HIS A 247 -20.72 -6.30 -0.39
C HIS A 247 -21.24 -7.21 -1.51
N ASP A 248 -22.39 -7.86 -1.29
CA ASP A 248 -22.90 -8.94 -2.15
C ASP A 248 -23.81 -8.41 -3.29
N ASP A 249 -24.64 -9.30 -3.85
CA ASP A 249 -25.62 -8.99 -4.89
C ASP A 249 -26.59 -7.87 -4.48
N VAL A 250 -26.76 -6.90 -5.38
CA VAL A 250 -27.63 -5.74 -5.19
C VAL A 250 -29.05 -6.11 -5.62
N THR A 251 -29.85 -6.60 -4.67
CA THR A 251 -31.29 -6.83 -4.84
C THR A 251 -32.08 -6.00 -3.84
N PHE A 252 -33.35 -5.70 -4.14
CA PHE A 252 -34.20 -4.92 -3.24
C PHE A 252 -34.33 -5.57 -1.85
N GLU A 253 -34.52 -6.89 -1.81
CA GLU A 253 -34.62 -7.63 -0.53
C GLU A 253 -33.31 -7.59 0.25
N ARG A 254 -32.16 -7.68 -0.43
CA ARG A 254 -30.86 -7.58 0.23
C ARG A 254 -30.61 -6.19 0.81
N ILE A 255 -30.90 -5.14 0.03
CA ILE A 255 -30.80 -3.74 0.50
C ILE A 255 -31.69 -3.54 1.74
N LYS A 256 -32.94 -4.03 1.69
CA LYS A 256 -33.87 -3.94 2.81
C LYS A 256 -33.36 -4.68 4.05
N GLN A 257 -32.85 -5.91 3.89
CA GLN A 257 -32.24 -6.65 4.99
C GLN A 257 -31.06 -5.89 5.61
N THR A 258 -30.23 -5.23 4.79
CA THR A 258 -29.11 -4.43 5.28
C THR A 258 -29.59 -3.17 6.02
N ILE A 259 -30.69 -2.55 5.60
CA ILE A 259 -31.35 -1.47 6.36
C ILE A 259 -31.84 -1.98 7.72
N ASP A 260 -32.50 -3.14 7.74
CA ASP A 260 -33.00 -3.74 8.99
C ASP A 260 -31.85 -4.07 9.96
N GLN A 261 -30.70 -4.53 9.43
CA GLN A 261 -29.47 -4.73 10.21
C GLN A 261 -28.88 -3.42 10.75
N ALA A 262 -28.87 -2.37 9.93
CA ALA A 262 -28.42 -1.05 10.37
C ALA A 262 -29.35 -0.48 11.47
N GLU A 263 -30.67 -0.67 11.36
CA GLU A 263 -31.62 -0.31 12.42
C GLU A 263 -31.36 -1.10 13.70
N GLU A 264 -31.19 -2.43 13.60
CA GLU A 264 -30.95 -3.28 14.76
C GLU A 264 -29.64 -2.93 15.48
N ALA A 265 -28.61 -2.50 14.74
CA ALA A 265 -27.36 -2.01 15.30
C ALA A 265 -27.57 -0.81 16.25
N THR A 266 -28.62 0.00 16.06
CA THR A 266 -28.96 1.11 16.96
C THR A 266 -29.53 0.65 18.31
N LYS A 267 -30.08 -0.56 18.38
CA LYS A 267 -30.76 -1.11 19.58
C LYS A 267 -29.82 -1.98 20.41
N SER A 268 -28.96 -2.75 19.75
CA SER A 268 -28.06 -3.70 20.40
C SER A 268 -26.65 -3.13 20.55
N PRO A 269 -25.98 -3.25 21.72
CA PRO A 269 -24.56 -2.92 21.83
C PRO A 269 -23.73 -3.73 20.83
N LEU A 270 -22.52 -3.24 20.52
CA LEU A 270 -21.48 -4.09 19.94
C LEU A 270 -21.25 -5.23 20.95
N VAL A 271 -21.76 -6.44 20.69
CA VAL A 271 -21.64 -7.62 21.57
C VAL A 271 -20.70 -8.63 20.96
N ASP A 272 -19.78 -9.18 21.76
CA ASP A 272 -18.76 -10.16 21.39
C ASP A 272 -19.34 -11.38 20.65
N GLY A 273 -18.65 -11.78 19.57
CA GLY A 273 -18.97 -12.99 18.81
C GLY A 273 -18.79 -14.29 19.59
N GLU A 274 -18.10 -14.29 20.73
CA GLU A 274 -17.88 -15.50 21.56
C GLU A 274 -19.08 -15.87 22.44
N ASN A 275 -20.02 -14.95 22.70
CA ASN A 275 -21.21 -15.22 23.52
C ASN A 275 -22.50 -15.48 22.72
N ILE A 276 -22.37 -15.79 21.43
CA ILE A 276 -23.54 -16.16 20.60
C ILE A 276 -24.17 -17.47 21.10
N THR A 277 -23.40 -18.37 21.75
CA THR A 277 -23.92 -19.67 22.21
C THR A 277 -24.54 -19.63 23.61
N SER A 278 -24.17 -18.71 24.49
CA SER A 278 -24.73 -18.61 25.85
C SER A 278 -25.92 -17.64 25.94
N ALA A 279 -25.93 -16.59 25.11
CA ALA A 279 -27.01 -15.60 25.08
C ALA A 279 -28.21 -16.03 24.21
N ALA A 280 -28.01 -16.94 23.24
CA ALA A 280 -29.11 -17.45 22.39
C ALA A 280 -29.99 -18.49 23.11
N GLU A 281 -29.48 -19.16 24.16
CA GLU A 281 -30.22 -20.20 24.89
C GLU A 281 -30.75 -19.75 26.27
N SER A 282 -30.46 -18.51 26.69
CA SER A 282 -30.94 -17.96 27.96
C SER A 282 -31.51 -16.55 27.82
N ASN A 283 -32.63 -16.42 27.11
CA ASN A 283 -33.75 -15.51 27.42
C ASN A 283 -34.76 -15.52 26.26
N SER A 284 -35.54 -16.60 26.18
CA SER A 284 -36.93 -16.45 25.77
C SER A 284 -37.65 -15.65 26.86
N GLU A 285 -38.33 -14.56 26.47
CA GLU A 285 -39.19 -13.69 27.28
C GLU A 285 -38.52 -12.44 27.90
N SER A 286 -38.54 -11.34 27.13
CA SER A 286 -39.14 -10.04 27.50
C SER A 286 -38.33 -8.77 27.14
N ARG A 287 -39.09 -7.81 26.58
CA ARG A 287 -38.98 -6.33 26.63
C ARG A 287 -38.11 -5.60 25.61
N ASP A 288 -38.79 -4.70 24.90
CA ASP A 288 -38.30 -3.58 24.10
C ASP A 288 -36.90 -3.10 24.53
N LYS A 289 -35.88 -3.42 23.75
CA LYS A 289 -34.59 -2.73 23.86
C LYS A 289 -34.76 -1.35 23.23
N GLU A 290 -34.72 -0.30 24.05
CA GLU A 290 -34.79 1.08 23.55
C GLU A 290 -33.60 1.40 22.64
N LYS A 291 -33.84 2.17 21.57
CA LYS A 291 -32.78 2.68 20.68
C LYS A 291 -31.74 3.46 21.51
N ARG A 292 -30.45 3.27 21.23
CA ARG A 292 -29.35 3.96 21.93
C ARG A 292 -29.19 5.37 21.38
N ARG A 293 -30.04 6.26 21.91
CA ARG A 293 -30.20 7.65 21.46
C ARG A 293 -28.86 8.41 21.35
N GLY A 294 -28.68 9.15 20.26
CA GLY A 294 -27.55 10.05 20.01
C GLY A 294 -26.21 9.37 19.69
N ARG A 295 -26.23 8.14 19.16
CA ARG A 295 -25.02 7.36 18.84
C ARG A 295 -24.96 6.93 17.37
N LEU A 296 -23.76 6.65 16.88
CA LEU A 296 -23.45 5.96 15.63
C LEU A 296 -23.06 4.52 15.93
N SER A 297 -23.83 3.56 15.41
CA SER A 297 -23.54 2.13 15.55
C SER A 297 -23.11 1.54 14.22
N ILE A 298 -21.96 0.88 14.17
CA ILE A 298 -21.41 0.26 12.95
C ILE A 298 -21.45 -1.24 13.16
N ALA A 299 -22.24 -1.98 12.38
CA ALA A 299 -22.29 -3.44 12.50
C ALA A 299 -21.12 -4.10 11.72
N SER A 300 -20.62 -5.22 12.24
CA SER A 300 -19.41 -5.97 11.84
C SER A 300 -18.08 -5.47 12.43
N VAL A 301 -17.67 -6.09 13.54
CA VAL A 301 -16.25 -6.28 13.90
C VAL A 301 -16.10 -7.69 14.47
N VAL A 302 -15.45 -8.59 13.71
CA VAL A 302 -14.95 -9.85 14.26
C VAL A 302 -13.76 -9.50 15.14
N GLY A 303 -13.87 -9.70 16.45
CA GLY A 303 -12.76 -9.51 17.37
C GLY A 303 -11.62 -10.45 17.00
N VAL A 304 -10.49 -9.90 16.59
CA VAL A 304 -9.24 -10.66 16.51
C VAL A 304 -8.59 -10.57 17.89
N SER A 305 -8.33 -11.72 18.50
CA SER A 305 -7.58 -11.79 19.75
C SER A 305 -6.11 -11.41 19.50
N GLY A 306 -5.74 -10.20 19.91
CA GLY A 306 -4.35 -9.75 19.94
C GLY A 306 -3.62 -10.23 21.20
N VAL A 307 -2.30 -10.39 21.13
CA VAL A 307 -1.47 -10.67 22.30
C VAL A 307 -1.33 -9.39 23.13
N SER A 308 -1.60 -9.48 24.43
CA SER A 308 -1.48 -8.35 25.37
C SER A 308 -0.03 -7.90 25.48
N THR A 309 0.21 -6.59 25.47
CA THR A 309 1.53 -5.95 25.63
C THR A 309 1.52 -4.96 26.80
N THR A 310 2.70 -4.50 27.21
CA THR A 310 2.81 -3.52 28.30
C THR A 310 2.33 -2.13 27.84
N ALA A 311 1.77 -1.35 28.78
CA ALA A 311 1.38 0.04 28.55
C ALA A 311 2.56 0.89 28.01
N CYS A 312 3.76 0.65 28.53
CA CYS A 312 4.99 1.36 28.14
C CYS A 312 5.37 1.09 26.68
N SER A 313 5.52 -0.19 26.28
CA SER A 313 5.86 -0.56 24.90
C SER A 313 4.79 -0.10 23.90
N PHE A 314 3.51 -0.18 24.28
CA PHE A 314 2.40 0.33 23.48
C PHE A 314 2.51 1.85 23.24
N ALA A 315 2.81 2.61 24.30
CA ALA A 315 2.97 4.06 24.21
C ALA A 315 4.21 4.49 23.41
N HIS A 316 5.32 3.76 23.54
CA HIS A 316 6.51 3.96 22.71
C HIS A 316 6.19 3.74 21.23
N PHE A 317 5.46 2.66 20.90
CA PHE A 317 5.09 2.38 19.53
C PHE A 317 4.18 3.45 18.93
N GLY A 318 3.11 3.84 19.65
CA GLY A 318 2.23 4.91 19.18
C GLY A 318 2.96 6.24 19.04
N THR A 319 3.95 6.52 19.89
CA THR A 319 4.82 7.70 19.73
C THR A 319 5.65 7.64 18.44
N VAL A 320 6.23 6.48 18.10
CA VAL A 320 6.95 6.29 16.83
C VAL A 320 6.02 6.56 15.64
N LEU A 321 4.79 6.05 15.67
CA LEU A 321 3.79 6.30 14.62
C LEU A 321 3.46 7.79 14.47
N ILE A 322 3.18 8.49 15.59
CA ILE A 322 2.92 9.94 15.59
C ILE A 322 4.07 10.68 14.91
N ARG A 323 5.31 10.43 15.34
CA ARG A 323 6.48 11.16 14.82
C ARG A 323 6.69 10.98 13.32
N ARG A 324 6.38 9.80 12.79
CA ARG A 324 6.61 9.45 11.38
C ARG A 324 5.44 9.78 10.46
N ARG A 325 4.23 9.88 11.00
CA ARG A 325 3.00 10.10 10.22
C ARG A 325 2.33 11.45 10.44
N ALA A 326 2.75 12.26 11.41
CA ALA A 326 2.14 13.56 11.71
C ALA A 326 2.15 14.54 10.51
N CYS A 327 3.12 14.45 9.61
CA CYS A 327 3.19 15.32 8.43
C CYS A 327 2.48 14.74 7.19
N LEU A 328 1.90 13.53 7.27
CA LEU A 328 1.23 12.90 6.14
C LEU A 328 -0.19 13.45 5.95
N SER A 329 -0.66 13.44 4.70
CA SER A 329 -2.03 13.82 4.35
C SER A 329 -3.08 12.88 4.98
N ARG A 330 -2.74 11.59 5.09
CA ARG A 330 -3.57 10.54 5.69
C ARG A 330 -3.49 10.52 7.23
N PRO A 331 -4.48 9.90 7.92
CA PRO A 331 -4.46 9.73 9.38
C PRO A 331 -3.25 8.94 9.86
N THR A 332 -2.87 9.15 11.12
CA THR A 332 -1.74 8.45 11.74
C THR A 332 -2.07 6.98 12.01
N PHE A 333 -3.32 6.72 12.39
CA PHE A 333 -3.80 5.38 12.76
C PHE A 333 -4.76 4.84 11.69
N PRO A 334 -4.69 3.55 11.35
CA PRO A 334 -5.65 2.91 10.47
C PRO A 334 -7.07 2.84 11.05
N ASP A 335 -7.22 2.75 12.38
CA ASP A 335 -8.54 2.76 13.03
C ASP A 335 -9.24 4.13 12.80
N PRO A 336 -10.38 4.17 12.11
CA PRO A 336 -11.09 5.40 11.80
C PRO A 336 -11.66 6.09 13.05
N ARG A 337 -11.88 5.39 14.17
CA ARG A 337 -12.29 6.00 15.45
C ARG A 337 -11.16 6.83 16.04
N LEU A 338 -9.93 6.30 16.01
CA LEU A 338 -8.73 7.06 16.41
C LEU A 338 -8.48 8.22 15.45
N GLY A 339 -8.71 8.02 14.14
CA GLY A 339 -8.68 9.08 13.14
C GLY A 339 -9.67 10.21 13.40
N MET A 340 -10.89 9.90 13.88
CA MET A 340 -11.87 10.92 14.29
C MET A 340 -11.41 11.71 15.51
N ILE A 341 -10.82 11.05 16.51
CA ILE A 341 -10.25 11.70 17.69
C ILE A 341 -9.10 12.64 17.30
N GLU A 342 -8.20 12.16 16.43
CA GLU A 342 -7.11 12.94 15.85
C GLU A 342 -7.65 14.18 15.13
N LEU A 343 -8.68 14.03 14.31
CA LEU A 343 -9.31 15.13 13.57
C LEU A 343 -9.98 16.18 14.48
N VAL A 344 -10.68 15.74 15.54
CA VAL A 344 -11.32 16.66 16.50
C VAL A 344 -10.25 17.43 17.28
N ALA A 345 -9.20 16.74 17.75
CA ALA A 345 -8.08 17.39 18.42
C ALA A 345 -7.33 18.36 17.50
N GLN A 346 -7.17 18.01 16.22
CA GLN A 346 -6.52 18.85 15.21
C GLN A 346 -7.27 20.16 14.96
N ASN A 347 -8.61 20.10 14.88
CA ASN A 347 -9.44 21.26 14.56
C ASN A 347 -9.87 22.08 15.78
N HIS A 348 -9.50 21.65 16.99
CA HIS A 348 -9.90 22.30 18.23
C HIS A 348 -9.24 23.68 18.37
N LYS A 349 -10.05 24.75 18.42
CA LYS A 349 -9.58 26.12 18.62
C LYS A 349 -9.53 26.47 20.11
N VAL A 350 -8.37 26.97 20.56
CA VAL A 350 -8.20 27.48 21.93
C VAL A 350 -9.16 28.65 22.18
N GLY A 351 -10.02 28.55 23.20
CA GLY A 351 -11.05 29.55 23.53
C GLY A 351 -12.40 29.34 22.85
N GLY A 352 -12.63 28.19 22.20
CA GLY A 352 -13.95 27.77 21.72
C GLY A 352 -14.96 27.52 22.84
N ALA A 353 -16.23 27.30 22.47
CA ALA A 353 -17.33 27.15 23.42
C ALA A 353 -17.28 25.88 24.29
N ALA A 354 -16.59 24.83 23.82
CA ALA A 354 -16.37 23.58 24.56
C ALA A 354 -14.87 23.35 24.75
N THR A 355 -14.49 22.70 25.84
CA THR A 355 -13.09 22.27 26.09
C THR A 355 -12.73 21.05 25.22
N LEU A 356 -11.44 20.74 25.08
CA LEU A 356 -11.00 19.56 24.33
C LEU A 356 -11.50 18.27 24.98
N ASP A 357 -11.51 18.19 26.31
CA ASP A 357 -12.06 17.06 27.06
C ASP A 357 -13.54 16.83 26.73
N GLU A 358 -14.36 17.89 26.77
CA GLU A 358 -15.79 17.82 26.41
C GLU A 358 -15.99 17.38 24.96
N ALA A 359 -15.20 17.91 24.02
CA ALA A 359 -15.31 17.56 22.61
C ALA A 359 -14.99 16.08 22.34
N ILE A 360 -13.92 15.56 22.97
CA ILE A 360 -13.55 14.14 22.86
C ILE A 360 -14.57 13.26 23.58
N GLU A 361 -15.09 13.66 24.75
CA GLU A 361 -16.13 12.94 25.46
C GLU A 361 -17.42 12.83 24.63
N HIS A 362 -17.86 13.92 24.00
CA HIS A 362 -19.01 13.90 23.10
C HIS A 362 -18.78 12.97 21.89
N LEU A 363 -17.56 12.94 21.34
CA LEU A 363 -17.20 12.07 20.23
C LEU A 363 -17.17 10.59 20.65
N THR A 364 -16.55 10.26 21.79
CA THR A 364 -16.47 8.87 22.28
C THR A 364 -17.85 8.34 22.63
N GLN A 365 -18.72 9.17 23.24
CA GLN A 365 -20.11 8.82 23.48
C GLN A 365 -20.89 8.60 22.18
N TRP A 366 -20.68 9.46 21.17
CA TRP A 366 -21.33 9.32 19.86
C TRP A 366 -20.90 8.05 19.14
N LEU A 367 -19.60 7.75 19.12
CA LEU A 367 -19.04 6.56 18.48
C LEU A 367 -19.19 5.27 19.30
N ASP A 368 -19.83 5.35 20.48
CA ASP A 368 -19.98 4.23 21.41
C ASP A 368 -18.64 3.57 21.78
N ILE A 369 -17.57 4.37 21.89
CA ILE A 369 -16.23 3.87 22.20
C ILE A 369 -16.19 3.46 23.67
N GLN A 370 -16.01 2.16 23.91
CA GLN A 370 -15.64 1.65 25.22
C GLN A 370 -14.13 1.67 25.38
N THR A 371 -13.66 1.90 26.60
CA THR A 371 -12.22 1.98 26.91
C THR A 371 -11.74 0.81 27.76
N THR A 372 -10.53 0.31 27.51
CA THR A 372 -9.90 -0.77 28.29
C THR A 372 -8.49 -0.36 28.75
N PRO A 373 -8.01 -0.86 29.92
CA PRO A 373 -6.60 -0.79 30.28
C PRO A 373 -5.70 -1.69 29.42
N THR A 374 -6.25 -2.77 28.85
CA THR A 374 -5.46 -3.76 28.11
C THR A 374 -4.96 -3.20 26.79
N CYS A 375 -3.67 -3.38 26.52
CA CYS A 375 -3.01 -2.88 25.31
C CYS A 375 -2.63 -4.05 24.40
N SER A 376 -2.83 -3.91 23.09
CA SER A 376 -2.33 -4.84 22.07
C SER A 376 -1.81 -4.03 20.88
N MET A 377 -0.72 -4.46 20.24
CA MET A 377 -0.15 -3.72 19.11
C MET A 377 -1.13 -3.62 17.92
N GLY A 378 -1.97 -4.65 17.74
CA GLY A 378 -3.06 -4.63 16.76
C GLY A 378 -4.01 -3.44 16.89
N SER A 379 -4.25 -2.91 18.09
CA SER A 379 -5.11 -1.74 18.33
C SER A 379 -4.63 -0.46 17.65
N LEU A 380 -3.35 -0.36 17.25
CA LEU A 380 -2.79 0.78 16.51
C LEU A 380 -2.55 0.48 15.02
N LEU A 381 -2.70 -0.77 14.59
CA LEU A 381 -2.27 -1.25 13.27
C LEU A 381 -3.40 -1.73 12.37
N GLN A 382 -4.55 -2.08 12.94
CA GLN A 382 -5.67 -2.65 12.19
C GLN A 382 -6.73 -1.58 11.93
N GLU A 383 -7.33 -1.62 10.74
CA GLU A 383 -8.46 -0.75 10.37
C GLU A 383 -9.73 -1.05 11.18
N GLN A 384 -9.85 -2.28 11.71
CA GLN A 384 -10.99 -2.70 12.52
C GLN A 384 -10.53 -3.44 13.78
N PRO A 385 -10.14 -2.73 14.85
CA PRO A 385 -9.80 -3.39 16.11
C PRO A 385 -11.06 -3.70 16.92
N ALA A 386 -10.88 -4.54 17.95
CA ALA A 386 -11.89 -5.05 18.87
C ALA A 386 -12.89 -4.00 19.42
N GLN A 387 -13.95 -4.48 20.07
CA GLN A 387 -15.08 -3.70 20.60
C GLN A 387 -14.68 -2.59 21.58
N VAL A 388 -13.45 -2.62 22.10
CA VAL A 388 -12.92 -1.71 23.12
C VAL A 388 -11.59 -1.13 22.67
N VAL A 389 -11.38 0.17 22.92
CA VAL A 389 -10.17 0.92 22.57
C VAL A 389 -9.30 1.12 23.81
N PRO A 390 -7.98 0.87 23.78
CA PRO A 390 -7.12 1.14 24.92
C PRO A 390 -7.16 2.61 25.34
N GLN A 391 -7.21 2.91 26.65
CA GLN A 391 -7.25 4.31 27.13
C GLN A 391 -6.04 5.12 26.66
N ILE A 392 -4.87 4.48 26.62
CA ILE A 392 -3.63 5.08 26.11
C ILE A 392 -3.75 5.41 24.61
N ALA A 393 -4.48 4.61 23.82
CA ALA A 393 -4.66 4.86 22.39
C ALA A 393 -5.42 6.17 22.13
N LEU A 394 -6.42 6.50 22.97
CA LEU A 394 -7.12 7.78 22.92
C LEU A 394 -6.15 8.94 23.17
N ALA A 395 -5.31 8.85 24.21
CA ALA A 395 -4.33 9.89 24.53
C ALA A 395 -3.31 10.10 23.41
N ILE A 396 -2.84 9.01 22.80
CA ILE A 396 -1.93 9.02 21.65
C ILE A 396 -2.62 9.68 20.43
N ALA A 397 -3.88 9.34 20.13
CA ALA A 397 -4.63 9.97 19.05
C ALA A 397 -4.86 11.48 19.26
N VAL A 398 -5.16 11.89 20.49
CA VAL A 398 -5.28 13.32 20.85
C VAL A 398 -3.93 14.03 20.68
N ALA A 399 -2.84 13.47 21.18
CA ALA A 399 -1.51 14.04 21.03
C ALA A 399 -1.08 14.14 19.55
N SER A 400 -1.46 13.16 18.73
CA SER A 400 -1.28 13.18 17.28
C SER A 400 -2.02 14.36 16.64
N GLY A 401 -3.30 14.54 16.97
CA GLY A 401 -4.12 15.64 16.44
C GLY A 401 -3.55 17.02 16.80
N ILE A 402 -3.11 17.19 18.06
CA ILE A 402 -2.45 18.42 18.51
C ILE A 402 -1.19 18.71 17.69
N LEU A 403 -0.34 17.70 17.48
CA LEU A 403 0.89 17.85 16.70
C LEU A 403 0.57 18.21 15.23
N ARG A 404 -0.42 17.56 14.62
CA ARG A 404 -0.86 17.82 13.25
C ARG A 404 -1.43 19.21 13.05
N ALA A 405 -2.17 19.73 14.03
CA ALA A 405 -2.72 21.09 13.98
C ALA A 405 -1.62 22.12 13.72
N GLN A 406 -0.47 21.95 14.37
CA GLN A 406 0.66 22.86 14.29
C GLN A 406 1.31 22.83 12.89
N TYR A 407 1.47 21.65 12.29
CA TYR A 407 1.98 21.50 10.93
C TYR A 407 1.02 22.05 9.87
N THR A 408 -0.30 21.95 10.09
CA THR A 408 -1.30 22.44 9.12
C THR A 408 -1.46 23.96 9.16
N ALA A 409 -1.21 24.58 10.32
CA ALA A 409 -1.42 26.01 10.57
C ALA A 409 -0.17 26.89 10.40
N ASP A 410 0.98 26.31 10.00
CA ASP A 410 2.30 26.97 9.95
C ASP A 410 2.65 27.69 11.28
N GLN A 411 2.25 27.06 12.40
CA GLN A 411 2.45 27.56 13.76
C GLN A 411 3.70 26.93 14.40
N THR A 412 4.28 27.61 15.40
CA THR A 412 5.44 27.11 16.14
C THR A 412 5.10 25.84 16.89
N LEU A 413 5.84 24.74 16.62
CA LEU A 413 5.72 23.48 17.35
C LEU A 413 5.87 23.69 18.87
N PRO A 414 5.14 22.92 19.71
CA PRO A 414 5.32 22.96 21.15
C PRO A 414 6.73 22.50 21.52
N ASN A 415 7.29 23.08 22.58
CA ASN A 415 8.62 22.70 23.05
C ASN A 415 8.59 21.33 23.73
N ASP A 416 7.48 20.99 24.39
CA ASP A 416 7.27 19.71 25.07
C ASP A 416 5.86 19.15 24.79
N LEU A 417 5.78 17.91 24.31
CA LEU A 417 4.55 17.15 24.08
C LEU A 417 4.76 15.72 24.59
N ARG A 418 3.94 15.30 25.56
CA ARG A 418 4.05 13.98 26.21
C ARG A 418 2.69 13.32 26.42
N VAL A 419 2.68 12.00 26.46
CA VAL A 419 1.56 11.20 26.94
C VAL A 419 1.97 10.58 28.28
N ALA A 420 1.27 10.92 29.36
CA ALA A 420 1.48 10.32 30.67
C ALA A 420 0.38 9.28 30.95
N PHE A 421 0.74 8.15 31.53
CA PHE A 421 -0.18 7.03 31.75
C PHE A 421 0.22 6.20 32.98
N THR A 422 -0.74 5.48 33.57
CA THR A 422 -0.47 4.53 34.65
C THR A 422 0.10 3.22 34.08
N SER A 423 0.98 2.53 34.82
CA SER A 423 1.61 1.28 34.37
C SER A 423 0.61 0.16 34.04
N ASP A 424 -0.59 0.21 34.62
CA ASP A 424 -1.70 -0.71 34.30
C ASP A 424 -2.49 -0.31 33.03
N GLY A 425 -2.20 0.84 32.43
CA GLY A 425 -2.86 1.38 31.25
C GLY A 425 -4.27 1.93 31.48
N ALA A 426 -4.77 1.94 32.72
CA ALA A 426 -6.16 2.32 33.02
C ALA A 426 -6.44 3.82 32.86
N ARG A 427 -5.42 4.67 33.02
CA ARG A 427 -5.56 6.13 32.92
C ARG A 427 -4.44 6.71 32.08
N ALA A 428 -4.77 7.73 31.28
CA ALA A 428 -3.82 8.46 30.45
C ALA A 428 -4.22 9.93 30.34
N GLN A 429 -3.23 10.81 30.15
CA GLN A 429 -3.40 12.25 29.92
C GLN A 429 -2.36 12.76 28.91
N VAL A 430 -2.68 13.86 28.22
CA VAL A 430 -1.80 14.54 27.27
C VAL A 430 -1.30 15.84 27.86
N LEU A 431 0.03 16.01 27.86
CA LEU A 431 0.72 17.18 28.39
C LEU A 431 1.35 17.99 27.25
N VAL A 432 1.07 19.30 27.21
CA VAL A 432 1.68 20.25 26.27
C VAL A 432 2.32 21.38 27.06
N ASP A 433 3.63 21.55 26.90
CA ASP A 433 4.46 22.52 27.65
C ASP A 433 4.20 22.45 29.17
N GLY A 434 4.09 21.22 29.69
CA GLY A 434 3.83 20.94 31.11
C GLY A 434 2.37 21.09 31.56
N ASN A 435 1.46 21.56 30.71
CA ASN A 435 0.04 21.72 31.04
C ASN A 435 -0.78 20.54 30.53
N VAL A 436 -1.73 20.06 31.35
CA VAL A 436 -2.71 19.05 30.92
C VAL A 436 -3.63 19.67 29.86
N LYS A 437 -3.68 19.08 28.68
CA LYS A 437 -4.58 19.48 27.59
C LYS A 437 -5.76 18.54 27.41
N TRP A 438 -5.61 17.29 27.82
CA TRP A 438 -6.66 16.28 27.76
C TRP A 438 -6.39 15.17 28.77
N GLY A 439 -7.45 14.63 29.36
CA GLY A 439 -7.41 13.55 30.34
C GLY A 439 -7.38 14.05 31.79
N GLY A 440 -7.95 13.24 32.70
CA GLY A 440 -8.02 13.59 34.12
C GLY A 440 -6.67 13.51 34.83
N SER A 441 -6.47 14.36 35.84
CA SER A 441 -5.22 14.44 36.61
C SER A 441 -4.76 13.08 37.14
N LEU A 442 -3.51 12.72 36.84
CA LEU A 442 -2.83 11.53 37.36
C LEU A 442 -2.13 11.76 38.72
N GLU A 443 -2.36 12.91 39.37
CA GLU A 443 -1.80 13.16 40.70
C GLU A 443 -2.29 12.12 41.72
N GLY A 444 -1.35 11.51 42.46
CA GLY A 444 -1.64 10.48 43.47
C GLY A 444 -1.81 9.06 42.92
N CYS A 445 -1.69 8.84 41.61
CA CYS A 445 -1.59 7.49 41.05
C CYS A 445 -0.19 6.91 41.25
N GLU A 446 -0.11 5.62 41.63
CA GLU A 446 1.16 4.89 41.66
C GLU A 446 1.56 4.43 40.25
N GLY A 447 2.87 4.39 39.96
CA GLY A 447 3.37 3.87 38.68
C GLY A 447 3.01 4.73 37.47
N VAL A 448 3.16 6.06 37.55
CA VAL A 448 2.93 6.93 36.38
C VAL A 448 4.19 6.98 35.51
N GLU A 449 4.05 6.59 34.26
CA GLU A 449 5.06 6.62 33.21
C GLU A 449 4.74 7.71 32.17
N GLN A 450 5.73 8.08 31.35
CA GLN A 450 5.56 9.09 30.31
C GLN A 450 6.24 8.66 29.01
N ALA A 451 5.48 8.71 27.91
CA ALA A 451 6.00 8.64 26.57
C ALA A 451 6.24 10.06 26.04
N GLU A 452 7.49 10.33 25.69
CA GLU A 452 7.95 11.62 25.20
C GLU A 452 7.71 11.70 23.69
N ILE A 453 6.90 12.62 23.17
CA ILE A 453 6.73 12.82 21.73
C ILE A 453 7.72 13.87 21.25
N LEU A 454 7.62 15.10 21.81
CA LEU A 454 8.57 16.21 21.63
C LEU A 454 9.11 16.62 23.01
N THR A 455 10.41 16.87 23.15
CA THR A 455 10.97 17.40 24.41
C THR A 455 12.14 18.34 24.15
N PRO A 456 12.34 19.38 24.99
CA PRO A 456 13.45 20.32 24.81
C PRO A 456 14.80 19.72 25.21
N LYS A 457 14.82 18.59 25.95
CA LYS A 457 16.04 17.93 26.41
C LYS A 457 16.64 16.96 25.40
N ARG A 458 15.86 16.53 24.41
CA ARG A 458 16.26 15.56 23.38
C ARG A 458 15.95 16.14 22.00
N GLU A 459 16.87 16.97 21.51
CA GLU A 459 16.85 17.36 20.09
C GLU A 459 17.08 16.12 19.22
N ARG A 460 16.05 15.68 18.52
CA ARG A 460 16.14 14.62 17.50
C ARG A 460 16.24 15.30 16.15
N LYS A 461 17.47 15.54 15.70
CA LYS A 461 17.71 16.14 14.38
C LYS A 461 17.04 15.29 13.31
N SER A 462 16.48 16.00 12.32
CA SER A 462 16.14 15.42 11.02
C SER A 462 17.22 14.45 10.57
N ALA A 463 16.84 13.25 10.16
CA ALA A 463 17.77 12.19 9.78
C ALA A 463 17.07 11.11 8.94
N PRO A 464 17.67 10.67 7.82
CA PRO A 464 17.18 9.51 7.07
C PRO A 464 17.14 8.28 7.98
N LEU A 465 15.99 7.64 8.00
CA LEU A 465 15.74 6.40 8.72
C LEU A 465 15.64 5.25 7.72
N ILE A 466 16.71 4.47 7.59
CA ILE A 466 16.84 3.43 6.57
C ILE A 466 16.63 2.05 7.20
N GLY A 467 15.75 1.24 6.63
CA GLY A 467 15.59 -0.16 6.98
C GLY A 467 16.32 -1.09 6.00
N LEU A 468 17.01 -2.10 6.52
CA LEU A 468 17.64 -3.18 5.76
C LEU A 468 16.93 -4.49 6.09
N GLN A 469 16.04 -4.92 5.20
CA GLN A 469 15.37 -6.20 5.32
C GLN A 469 16.22 -7.27 4.63
N VAL A 470 16.83 -8.18 5.39
CA VAL A 470 17.54 -9.32 4.84
C VAL A 470 16.60 -10.53 4.80
N GLY A 471 16.20 -10.92 3.59
CA GLY A 471 15.22 -11.97 3.34
C GLY A 471 13.86 -11.39 2.90
N LEU A 472 13.27 -12.01 1.88
CA LEU A 472 12.07 -11.48 1.22
C LEU A 472 10.82 -11.52 2.12
N SER A 473 10.73 -12.54 2.97
CA SER A 473 9.56 -12.80 3.83
C SER A 473 9.78 -12.41 5.29
N ASP A 474 10.97 -11.94 5.66
CA ASP A 474 11.36 -11.64 7.04
C ASP A 474 10.94 -10.22 7.45
N ARG A 475 9.64 -9.95 7.45
CA ARG A 475 9.10 -8.70 8.00
C ARG A 475 9.13 -8.74 9.53
N PRO A 476 9.48 -7.64 10.22
CA PRO A 476 9.42 -7.59 11.66
C PRO A 476 7.97 -7.70 12.10
N ALA A 477 7.67 -8.65 12.98
CA ALA A 477 6.34 -8.88 13.52
C ALA A 477 6.41 -8.97 15.04
N PHE A 478 5.36 -8.48 15.69
CA PHE A 478 5.18 -8.58 17.14
C PHE A 478 4.78 -10.02 17.54
N GLU A 479 4.78 -10.33 18.84
CA GLU A 479 4.39 -11.66 19.35
C GLU A 479 2.99 -12.11 18.87
N GLY A 480 2.05 -11.18 18.70
CA GLY A 480 0.70 -11.45 18.15
C GLY A 480 0.65 -11.63 16.63
N LYS A 481 1.81 -11.70 15.97
CA LYS A 481 2.00 -11.78 14.51
C LYS A 481 1.53 -10.54 13.74
N GLU A 482 1.23 -9.44 14.41
CA GLU A 482 1.01 -8.16 13.75
C GLU A 482 2.31 -7.68 13.12
N ILE A 483 2.25 -7.33 11.83
CA ILE A 483 3.43 -6.92 11.06
C ILE A 483 3.70 -5.44 11.32
N LEU A 484 4.94 -5.11 11.68
CA LEU A 484 5.38 -3.73 11.83
C LEU A 484 5.32 -3.01 10.47
N PRO A 485 4.66 -1.85 10.37
CA PRO A 485 4.48 -1.19 9.10
C PRO A 485 5.79 -0.52 8.66
N LEU A 486 6.19 -0.77 7.42
CA LEU A 486 7.48 -0.32 6.88
C LEU A 486 7.49 1.16 6.47
N ASP A 487 6.32 1.80 6.41
CA ASP A 487 6.16 3.25 6.17
C ASP A 487 6.66 4.12 7.33
N ILE A 488 7.08 3.52 8.44
CA ILE A 488 7.83 4.23 9.49
C ILE A 488 9.25 4.58 9.03
N PHE A 489 9.83 3.85 8.07
CA PHE A 489 11.15 4.12 7.51
C PHE A 489 11.05 5.14 6.37
N SER A 490 12.11 5.91 6.17
CA SER A 490 12.25 6.79 4.99
C SER A 490 12.48 5.96 3.73
N HIS A 491 13.23 4.86 3.86
CA HIS A 491 13.44 3.90 2.78
C HIS A 491 13.71 2.51 3.37
N VAL A 492 13.18 1.45 2.76
CA VAL A 492 13.50 0.06 3.11
C VAL A 492 14.17 -0.61 1.93
N VAL A 493 15.40 -1.04 2.11
CA VAL A 493 16.19 -1.80 1.15
C VAL A 493 15.99 -3.28 1.46
N VAL A 494 15.44 -4.02 0.50
CA VAL A 494 15.21 -5.47 0.61
C VAL A 494 16.38 -6.21 -0.04
N ILE A 495 17.09 -7.00 0.77
CA ILE A 495 18.25 -7.78 0.40
C ILE A 495 17.83 -9.24 0.25
N ASP A 496 18.18 -9.85 -0.88
CA ASP A 496 17.95 -11.28 -1.13
C ASP A 496 18.98 -12.12 -0.37
N ASP A 497 18.52 -13.00 0.52
CA ASP A 497 19.36 -13.80 1.42
C ASP A 497 19.45 -15.29 1.04
N ARG A 498 18.65 -15.72 0.05
CA ARG A 498 18.77 -17.03 -0.62
C ARG A 498 20.20 -17.40 -1.02
N PRO A 499 21.03 -16.46 -1.53
CA PRO A 499 22.49 -16.58 -1.60
C PRO A 499 23.17 -17.43 -0.50
N ASN A 500 22.90 -17.11 0.76
CA ASN A 500 23.70 -17.55 1.90
C ASN A 500 23.19 -18.85 2.53
N SER A 501 21.91 -19.19 2.33
CA SER A 501 21.27 -20.34 2.96
C SER A 501 21.39 -21.65 2.14
N GLY A 502 21.69 -21.58 0.83
CA GLY A 502 21.70 -22.73 -0.10
C GLY A 502 22.99 -22.99 -0.88
N GLY A 503 24.06 -22.21 -0.67
CA GLY A 503 25.26 -22.26 -1.53
C GLY A 503 25.08 -21.53 -2.86
N GLY A 504 24.19 -20.52 -2.87
CA GLY A 504 23.86 -19.70 -4.02
C GLY A 504 24.85 -18.55 -4.25
N LEU A 505 24.53 -17.76 -5.27
CA LEU A 505 25.25 -16.57 -5.75
C LEU A 505 25.22 -15.44 -4.71
N PRO A 506 26.16 -14.49 -4.64
CA PRO A 506 26.16 -13.43 -3.63
C PRO A 506 24.91 -12.53 -3.69
N ASP A 507 24.57 -11.84 -2.59
CA ASP A 507 23.51 -10.83 -2.60
C ASP A 507 23.90 -9.64 -3.51
N PHE A 508 22.91 -8.90 -4.03
CA PHE A 508 23.19 -7.74 -4.88
C PHE A 508 23.68 -6.53 -4.06
N TRP A 509 24.76 -6.70 -3.31
CA TRP A 509 25.22 -5.72 -2.35
C TRP A 509 25.50 -4.37 -2.98
N GLN A 510 25.97 -4.31 -4.25
CA GLN A 510 26.25 -3.06 -4.95
C GLN A 510 25.00 -2.18 -5.01
N VAL A 511 23.85 -2.77 -5.34
CA VAL A 511 22.57 -2.06 -5.43
C VAL A 511 22.05 -1.71 -4.05
N ALA A 512 22.10 -2.64 -3.11
CA ALA A 512 21.63 -2.38 -1.76
C ALA A 512 22.44 -1.25 -1.10
N VAL A 513 23.77 -1.30 -1.15
CA VAL A 513 24.65 -0.23 -0.66
C VAL A 513 24.41 1.07 -1.42
N ALA A 514 24.21 1.04 -2.74
CA ALA A 514 23.90 2.23 -3.51
C ALA A 514 22.57 2.88 -3.08
N GLN A 515 21.52 2.09 -2.85
CA GLN A 515 20.23 2.58 -2.34
C GLN A 515 20.35 3.18 -0.93
N VAL A 516 21.13 2.54 -0.06
CA VAL A 516 21.47 3.09 1.27
C VAL A 516 22.20 4.42 1.13
N CYS A 517 23.25 4.49 0.31
CA CYS A 517 24.04 5.70 0.12
C CYS A 517 23.20 6.83 -0.50
N GLN A 518 22.36 6.52 -1.49
CA GLN A 518 21.44 7.47 -2.11
C GLN A 518 20.45 8.03 -1.09
N SER A 519 19.89 7.17 -0.23
CA SER A 519 18.96 7.59 0.82
C SER A 519 19.66 8.42 1.90
N ALA A 520 20.90 8.04 2.26
CA ALA A 520 21.71 8.74 3.25
C ALA A 520 22.26 10.09 2.76
N ALA A 521 22.46 10.25 1.44
CA ALA A 521 23.00 11.48 0.85
C ALA A 521 22.03 12.68 0.91
N ARG A 522 20.76 12.49 1.29
CA ARG A 522 19.70 13.51 1.24
C ARG A 522 19.77 14.61 2.32
N GLY A 523 20.83 14.65 3.13
CA GLY A 523 21.29 15.95 3.67
C GLY A 523 21.23 16.16 5.18
N THR A 524 21.82 15.26 5.98
CA THR A 524 21.94 15.46 7.44
C THR A 524 23.28 14.95 7.97
N ASP A 525 23.80 15.58 9.04
CA ASP A 525 24.97 15.09 9.81
C ASP A 525 24.67 13.81 10.61
N THR A 526 23.44 13.30 10.53
CA THR A 526 22.92 12.20 11.37
C THR A 526 22.15 11.23 10.49
N LEU A 527 22.37 9.94 10.69
CA LEU A 527 21.82 8.85 9.88
C LEU A 527 21.45 7.70 10.80
N TYR A 528 20.35 7.00 10.54
CA TYR A 528 19.97 5.81 11.29
C TYR A 528 19.70 4.65 10.34
N ILE A 529 20.36 3.51 10.56
CA ILE A 529 20.20 2.31 9.73
C ILE A 529 19.87 1.12 10.62
N PHE A 530 18.73 0.48 10.36
CA PHE A 530 18.25 -0.68 11.10
C PHE A 530 18.23 -1.90 10.21
N GLY A 531 18.99 -2.94 10.55
CA GLY A 531 18.98 -4.21 9.83
C GLY A 531 18.26 -5.31 10.58
N TRP A 532 17.45 -6.09 9.88
CA TRP A 532 16.75 -7.26 10.43
C TRP A 532 16.74 -8.42 9.44
N GLY A 533 16.33 -9.61 9.91
CA GLY A 533 16.24 -10.83 9.10
C GLY A 533 17.11 -11.98 9.60
N ARG A 534 16.75 -13.23 9.28
CA ARG A 534 17.39 -14.44 9.83
C ARG A 534 18.89 -14.54 9.55
N ALA A 535 19.32 -14.09 8.38
CA ALA A 535 20.71 -14.13 7.94
C ALA A 535 21.35 -12.73 7.89
N CYS A 536 20.80 -11.74 8.60
CA CYS A 536 21.23 -10.34 8.50
C CYS A 536 22.73 -10.16 8.72
N ASP A 537 23.28 -10.75 9.79
CA ASP A 537 24.72 -10.65 10.10
C ASP A 537 25.65 -11.29 9.05
N ASN A 538 25.14 -12.25 8.26
CA ASN A 538 25.90 -12.99 7.28
C ASN A 538 25.73 -12.46 5.84
N SER A 539 24.85 -11.48 5.62
CA SER A 539 24.69 -10.82 4.32
C SER A 539 25.98 -10.09 3.94
N GLU A 540 26.44 -10.27 2.70
CA GLU A 540 27.64 -9.59 2.19
C GLU A 540 27.40 -8.07 2.14
N THR A 541 26.17 -7.61 1.85
CA THR A 541 25.75 -6.21 2.03
C THR A 541 26.03 -5.69 3.44
N VAL A 542 25.56 -6.40 4.47
CA VAL A 542 25.71 -5.97 5.87
C VAL A 542 27.16 -6.01 6.32
N ARG A 543 27.93 -7.03 5.95
CA ARG A 543 29.36 -7.14 6.24
C ARG A 543 30.17 -6.01 5.62
N ARG A 544 29.82 -5.59 4.41
CA ARG A 544 30.46 -4.44 3.76
C ARG A 544 30.06 -3.11 4.41
N LEU A 545 28.80 -2.94 4.83
CA LEU A 545 28.36 -1.79 5.62
C LEU A 545 29.10 -1.71 6.98
N LYS A 546 29.41 -2.86 7.59
CA LYS A 546 30.28 -2.98 8.78
C LYS A 546 31.78 -2.74 8.46
N GLN A 547 32.14 -2.61 7.18
CA GLN A 547 33.50 -2.48 6.66
C GLN A 547 34.40 -3.69 6.98
N GLU A 548 33.82 -4.89 7.07
CA GLU A 548 34.58 -6.15 7.14
C GLU A 548 35.16 -6.52 5.78
N VAL A 549 34.48 -6.11 4.70
CA VAL A 549 34.86 -6.30 3.29
C VAL A 549 34.75 -4.95 2.59
N GLY A 550 35.79 -4.54 1.84
CA GLY A 550 35.82 -3.25 1.14
C GLY A 550 35.10 -3.29 -0.22
N TRP A 551 34.60 -2.15 -0.69
CA TRP A 551 33.98 -1.98 -2.02
C TRP A 551 34.62 -0.86 -2.84
N ASN A 552 34.36 -0.84 -4.14
CA ASN A 552 34.75 0.26 -5.01
C ASN A 552 33.80 1.46 -4.85
N ILE A 553 34.34 2.58 -4.37
CA ILE A 553 33.59 3.82 -4.12
C ILE A 553 33.02 4.41 -5.40
N ASP A 554 33.79 4.45 -6.49
CA ASP A 554 33.36 5.07 -7.75
C ASP A 554 32.24 4.27 -8.41
N GLU A 555 32.26 2.94 -8.22
CA GLU A 555 31.17 2.05 -8.65
C GLU A 555 29.88 2.35 -7.89
N VAL A 556 29.92 2.38 -6.55
CA VAL A 556 28.76 2.68 -5.69
C VAL A 556 28.23 4.10 -5.94
N ALA A 557 29.11 5.09 -6.03
CA ALA A 557 28.75 6.48 -6.30
C ALA A 557 27.99 6.61 -7.62
N SER A 558 28.50 5.94 -8.66
CA SER A 558 27.86 5.91 -9.97
C SER A 558 26.51 5.18 -9.98
N LEU A 559 26.34 4.11 -9.18
CA LEU A 559 25.07 3.39 -9.06
C LEU A 559 24.02 4.15 -8.24
N ALA A 560 24.47 4.87 -7.21
CA ALA A 560 23.64 5.68 -6.32
C ALA A 560 23.26 7.06 -6.92
N ASP A 561 23.91 7.43 -8.03
CA ASP A 561 23.78 8.75 -8.67
C ASP A 561 24.20 9.90 -7.73
N ILE A 562 25.34 9.72 -7.05
CA ILE A 562 25.94 10.70 -6.13
C ILE A 562 27.45 10.80 -6.36
N SER A 563 28.11 11.81 -5.78
CA SER A 563 29.56 11.96 -5.94
C SER A 563 30.36 10.92 -5.13
N SER A 564 31.54 10.52 -5.64
CA SER A 564 32.46 9.64 -4.91
C SER A 564 32.91 10.23 -3.57
N ASP A 565 33.02 11.56 -3.48
CA ASP A 565 33.34 12.25 -2.23
C ASP A 565 32.20 12.13 -1.20
N THR A 566 30.95 12.20 -1.64
CA THR A 566 29.78 11.94 -0.79
C THR A 566 29.83 10.51 -0.23
N VAL A 567 30.13 9.51 -1.05
CA VAL A 567 30.25 8.11 -0.59
C VAL A 567 31.39 7.95 0.42
N ARG A 568 32.54 8.62 0.21
CA ARG A 568 33.67 8.60 1.17
C ARG A 568 33.28 9.15 2.54
N VAL A 569 32.51 10.25 2.56
CA VAL A 569 32.01 10.87 3.80
C VAL A 569 30.98 9.98 4.49
N LEU A 570 30.08 9.35 3.73
CA LEU A 570 29.04 8.48 4.28
C LEU A 570 29.60 7.18 4.86
N MET A 571 30.62 6.58 4.24
CA MET A 571 31.14 5.27 4.61
C MET A 571 31.41 5.06 6.12
N PRO A 572 32.10 5.96 6.86
CA PRO A 572 32.24 5.84 8.32
C PRO A 572 30.91 5.99 9.06
N MET A 573 30.01 6.87 8.60
CA MET A 573 28.69 7.08 9.21
C MET A 573 27.79 5.85 9.05
N LEU A 574 27.86 5.15 7.91
CA LEU A 574 27.10 3.91 7.67
C LEU A 574 27.44 2.84 8.72
N LYS A 575 28.73 2.65 8.99
CA LYS A 575 29.21 1.68 9.98
C LYS A 575 28.79 2.04 11.40
N GLN A 576 28.98 3.31 11.79
CA GLN A 576 28.71 3.77 13.15
C GLN A 576 27.22 3.70 13.51
N ASN A 577 26.34 3.93 12.52
CA ASN A 577 24.90 4.05 12.74
C ASN A 577 24.08 2.83 12.31
N LEU A 578 24.74 1.73 11.90
CA LEU A 578 24.09 0.47 11.61
C LEU A 578 23.80 -0.31 12.89
N LYS A 579 22.52 -0.48 13.21
CA LYS A 579 22.03 -1.33 14.31
C LYS A 579 21.30 -2.54 13.76
N ILE A 580 21.76 -3.73 14.12
CA ILE A 580 21.07 -4.99 13.79
C ILE A 580 20.10 -5.31 14.92
N VAL A 581 18.85 -5.58 14.59
CA VAL A 581 17.75 -5.88 15.52
C VAL A 581 17.18 -7.26 15.25
N LYS A 582 16.76 -7.97 16.31
CA LYS A 582 16.26 -9.35 16.20
C LYS A 582 14.75 -9.47 16.36
N THR A 583 14.11 -8.52 17.06
CA THR A 583 12.67 -8.53 17.29
C THR A 583 12.04 -7.18 16.94
N ALA A 584 10.71 -7.18 16.73
CA ALA A 584 9.97 -5.94 16.46
C ALA A 584 10.00 -4.99 17.67
N GLU A 585 9.98 -5.52 18.88
CA GLU A 585 10.03 -4.75 20.14
C GLU A 585 11.36 -4.02 20.27
N GLU A 586 12.49 -4.71 20.01
CA GLU A 586 13.82 -4.09 20.02
C GLU A 586 13.92 -2.96 18.98
N LEU A 587 13.32 -3.17 17.80
CA LEU A 587 13.26 -2.16 16.76
C LEU A 587 12.43 -0.95 17.20
N VAL A 588 11.24 -1.16 17.75
CA VAL A 588 10.36 -0.08 18.25
C VAL A 588 11.04 0.73 19.34
N GLU A 589 11.67 0.09 20.33
CA GLU A 589 12.39 0.80 21.39
C GLU A 589 13.53 1.65 20.81
N SER A 590 14.28 1.09 19.86
CA SER A 590 15.35 1.83 19.19
C SER A 590 14.83 3.01 18.37
N LEU A 591 13.69 2.85 17.71
CA LEU A 591 13.01 3.92 16.97
C LEU A 591 12.45 4.96 17.93
N TYR A 592 11.91 4.59 19.08
CA TYR A 592 11.40 5.53 20.07
C TYR A 592 12.52 6.43 20.63
N GLU A 593 13.71 5.87 20.85
CA GLU A 593 14.87 6.64 21.29
C GLU A 593 15.33 7.64 20.21
N ASN A 594 15.40 7.20 18.95
CA ASN A 594 16.16 7.88 17.90
C ASN A 594 15.33 8.57 16.82
N ALA A 595 14.08 8.15 16.57
CA ALA A 595 13.31 8.61 15.41
C ALA A 595 12.96 10.10 15.51
N PRO A 596 13.29 10.92 14.49
CA PRO A 596 12.91 12.32 14.43
C PRO A 596 11.42 12.49 14.12
N VAL A 597 10.91 13.70 14.36
CA VAL A 597 9.57 14.11 13.91
C VAL A 597 9.70 14.62 12.47
N GLU A 598 9.56 13.70 11.51
CA GLU A 598 9.78 13.97 10.10
C GLU A 598 8.92 13.08 9.21
N VAL A 599 8.72 13.55 7.97
CA VAL A 599 8.03 12.85 6.89
C VAL A 599 8.73 11.50 6.63
N ALA A 600 8.02 10.38 6.77
CA ALA A 600 8.30 9.27 5.88
C ALA A 600 7.81 9.71 4.50
N GLU A 601 8.72 9.86 3.53
CA GLU A 601 8.28 10.13 2.15
C GLU A 601 7.19 9.11 1.82
N GLU A 602 6.06 9.58 1.29
CA GLU A 602 5.04 8.65 0.79
C GLU A 602 5.76 7.65 -0.10
N PHE A 603 5.59 6.35 0.18
CA PHE A 603 6.02 5.33 -0.74
C PHE A 603 5.35 5.66 -2.07
N HIS A 604 6.08 6.31 -2.97
CA HIS A 604 5.84 6.14 -4.38
C HIS A 604 6.14 4.66 -4.61
N GLN A 605 5.10 3.80 -4.43
CA GLN A 605 4.91 2.70 -5.36
C GLN A 605 5.22 3.33 -6.70
N ALA A 606 6.27 2.85 -7.36
CA ALA A 606 6.72 3.39 -8.62
C ALA A 606 5.47 3.62 -9.47
N GLY A 607 5.04 4.89 -9.55
CA GLY A 607 3.85 5.24 -10.30
C GLY A 607 4.10 4.65 -11.66
N GLU A 608 3.14 3.88 -12.19
CA GLU A 608 3.25 3.33 -13.53
C GLU A 608 3.77 4.44 -14.43
N ALA A 609 5.03 4.29 -14.84
CA ALA A 609 5.71 5.35 -15.55
C ALA A 609 4.92 5.56 -16.83
N ASN A 610 4.30 6.72 -16.93
CA ASN A 610 3.56 7.17 -18.09
C ASN A 610 4.47 6.95 -19.31
N PRO A 611 4.11 6.07 -20.27
CA PRO A 611 5.02 5.66 -21.33
C PRO A 611 5.06 6.76 -22.39
N THR A 612 5.75 7.87 -22.11
CA THR A 612 5.93 8.92 -23.10
C THR A 612 7.36 9.45 -23.09
N LEU A 613 7.87 9.57 -24.32
CA LEU A 613 9.15 10.14 -24.76
C LEU A 613 10.37 9.20 -24.71
N ASP A 614 10.32 8.21 -25.61
CA ASP A 614 11.50 7.51 -26.13
C ASP A 614 12.27 8.45 -27.09
N VAL A 615 13.15 9.30 -26.54
CA VAL A 615 13.96 10.29 -27.29
C VAL A 615 15.23 9.66 -27.90
N LEU A 616 15.47 8.37 -27.67
CA LEU A 616 16.69 7.67 -28.13
C LEU A 616 16.40 6.42 -28.96
N ALA A 617 15.41 6.52 -29.86
CA ALA A 617 15.19 5.51 -30.90
C ALA A 617 16.35 5.53 -31.94
N ARG A 618 17.50 4.94 -31.57
CA ARG A 618 18.47 4.47 -32.56
C ARG A 618 17.92 3.18 -33.17
N LYS A 619 17.39 3.27 -34.39
CA LYS A 619 17.04 2.10 -35.21
C LYS A 619 18.33 1.44 -35.70
N MET A 620 18.59 0.19 -35.29
CA MET A 620 19.34 -0.90 -35.98
C MET A 620 19.67 -2.01 -34.95
N LEU A 621 19.75 -3.31 -35.22
CA LEU A 621 19.32 -4.18 -36.34
C LEU A 621 17.96 -4.83 -36.00
N GLU A 622 17.14 -5.14 -37.00
CA GLU A 622 15.98 -6.02 -36.82
C GLU A 622 16.46 -7.46 -36.56
N SER A 623 16.79 -7.79 -35.31
CA SER A 623 16.84 -9.18 -34.88
C SER A 623 15.41 -9.66 -34.63
N GLN A 624 15.00 -10.75 -35.27
CA GLN A 624 13.77 -11.46 -34.93
C GLN A 624 13.67 -11.67 -33.42
N ALA A 625 12.44 -11.59 -32.88
CA ALA A 625 12.18 -11.83 -31.47
C ALA A 625 12.63 -13.26 -31.12
N LEU A 626 13.61 -13.38 -30.22
CA LEU A 626 14.09 -14.66 -29.72
C LEU A 626 12.95 -15.39 -29.01
N GLU A 627 12.69 -16.64 -29.40
CA GLU A 627 11.76 -17.54 -28.76
C GLU A 627 12.40 -18.16 -27.50
N SER A 628 11.60 -18.79 -26.63
CA SER A 628 12.04 -19.34 -25.34
C SER A 628 13.06 -20.50 -25.43
N ILE A 629 13.46 -20.90 -26.64
CA ILE A 629 14.47 -21.93 -26.90
C ILE A 629 15.76 -21.36 -27.50
N ASP A 630 15.78 -20.06 -27.80
CA ASP A 630 16.91 -19.43 -28.47
C ASP A 630 18.00 -19.08 -27.47
N GLY A 631 19.16 -19.71 -27.66
CA GLY A 631 20.36 -19.46 -26.87
C GLY A 631 21.28 -18.42 -27.51
N VAL A 632 22.20 -17.88 -26.73
CA VAL A 632 23.26 -16.97 -27.21
C VAL A 632 24.52 -17.78 -27.50
N ARG A 633 25.18 -17.51 -28.63
CA ARG A 633 26.51 -18.05 -28.94
C ARG A 633 27.48 -16.88 -29.08
N CYS A 634 28.53 -16.88 -28.26
CA CYS A 634 29.54 -15.82 -28.24
C CYS A 634 30.93 -16.41 -28.11
N ARG A 635 31.96 -15.62 -28.48
CA ARG A 635 33.34 -16.07 -28.35
C ARG A 635 33.77 -16.13 -26.89
N THR A 636 33.46 -15.09 -26.11
CA THR A 636 33.91 -14.94 -24.72
C THR A 636 32.76 -14.54 -23.80
N ALA A 637 32.94 -14.72 -22.49
CA ALA A 637 31.97 -14.27 -21.49
C ALA A 637 31.77 -12.75 -21.53
N ALA A 638 32.83 -12.00 -21.83
CA ALA A 638 32.81 -10.55 -22.03
C ALA A 638 31.85 -10.09 -23.15
N GLN A 639 31.75 -10.86 -24.24
CA GLN A 639 30.81 -10.58 -25.32
C GLN A 639 29.40 -11.06 -25.00
N ALA A 640 29.28 -12.19 -24.30
CA ALA A 640 27.99 -12.82 -24.03
C ALA A 640 27.09 -11.99 -23.13
N TYR A 641 27.65 -11.43 -22.06
CA TYR A 641 26.82 -10.90 -21.00
C TYR A 641 26.03 -9.62 -21.35
N PRO A 642 26.54 -8.61 -22.09
CA PRO A 642 25.71 -7.46 -22.48
C PRO A 642 24.59 -7.86 -23.45
N VAL A 643 24.87 -8.82 -24.34
CA VAL A 643 23.87 -9.40 -25.24
C VAL A 643 22.75 -10.05 -24.43
N ILE A 644 23.08 -10.84 -23.40
CA ILE A 644 22.09 -11.50 -22.55
C ILE A 644 21.23 -10.48 -21.79
N ILE A 645 21.84 -9.42 -21.25
CA ILE A 645 21.11 -8.35 -20.57
C ILE A 645 20.17 -7.61 -21.53
N ASP A 646 20.61 -7.28 -22.75
CA ASP A 646 19.73 -6.64 -23.75
C ASP A 646 18.60 -7.58 -24.20
N VAL A 647 18.88 -8.88 -24.36
CA VAL A 647 17.87 -9.90 -24.67
C VAL A 647 16.82 -9.96 -23.58
N LEU A 648 17.20 -10.08 -22.29
CA LEU A 648 16.26 -10.08 -21.17
C LEU A 648 15.44 -8.77 -21.09
N ARG A 649 16.07 -7.63 -21.36
CA ARG A 649 15.42 -6.32 -21.36
C ARG A 649 14.32 -6.22 -22.43
N ARG A 650 14.48 -6.88 -23.58
CA ARG A 650 13.56 -6.82 -24.72
C ARG A 650 12.60 -8.01 -24.80
N ALA A 651 12.96 -9.17 -24.24
CA ALA A 651 12.20 -10.41 -24.37
C ALA A 651 10.77 -10.27 -23.85
N ALA A 652 9.79 -10.70 -24.66
CA ALA A 652 8.40 -10.80 -24.23
C ALA A 652 8.24 -12.08 -23.39
N THR A 653 8.49 -11.98 -22.10
CA THR A 653 8.40 -13.12 -21.17
C THR A 653 7.04 -13.16 -20.48
N ARG A 654 6.65 -14.33 -19.96
CA ARG A 654 5.55 -14.40 -19.00
C ARG A 654 5.86 -13.46 -17.83
N ARG A 655 4.88 -12.67 -17.39
CA ARG A 655 5.02 -11.90 -16.15
C ARG A 655 4.91 -12.90 -14.99
N SER A 656 6.05 -13.20 -14.38
CA SER A 656 6.13 -13.91 -13.10
C SER A 656 6.42 -12.89 -11.99
N ALA A 657 5.97 -13.20 -10.79
CA ALA A 657 6.33 -12.47 -9.60
C ALA A 657 7.17 -13.39 -8.70
N ASP A 658 8.18 -12.86 -8.04
CA ASP A 658 8.86 -13.60 -6.97
C ASP A 658 7.97 -13.71 -5.72
N ASP A 659 8.46 -14.41 -4.71
CA ASP A 659 7.75 -14.58 -3.43
C ASP A 659 7.52 -13.25 -2.68
N ALA A 660 8.16 -12.16 -3.13
CA ALA A 660 7.94 -10.78 -2.65
C ALA A 660 6.99 -9.97 -3.56
N PHE A 661 6.28 -10.62 -4.48
CA PHE A 661 5.38 -10.02 -5.47
C PHE A 661 6.06 -9.03 -6.42
N GLN A 662 7.40 -9.08 -6.56
CA GLN A 662 8.13 -8.21 -7.46
C GLN A 662 8.09 -8.75 -8.89
N THR A 663 7.85 -7.87 -9.86
CA THR A 663 7.77 -8.28 -11.27
C THR A 663 9.15 -8.69 -11.79
N LEU A 664 9.22 -9.89 -12.34
CA LEU A 664 10.39 -10.46 -12.99
C LEU A 664 10.19 -10.60 -14.50
N ARG A 665 11.29 -10.51 -15.26
CA ARG A 665 11.40 -11.12 -16.58
C ARG A 665 12.19 -12.40 -16.48
N GLU A 666 11.71 -13.45 -17.12
CA GLU A 666 12.27 -14.80 -17.00
C GLU A 666 12.41 -15.48 -18.36
N LEU A 667 13.60 -16.01 -18.63
CA LEU A 667 13.88 -16.92 -19.74
C LEU A 667 14.03 -18.34 -19.17
N ILE A 668 13.14 -19.22 -19.62
CA ILE A 668 13.15 -20.64 -19.22
C ILE A 668 14.12 -21.39 -20.14
N ALA A 669 14.95 -22.27 -19.55
CA ALA A 669 15.92 -23.09 -20.27
C ALA A 669 16.89 -22.28 -21.16
N PHE A 670 17.31 -21.10 -20.68
CA PHE A 670 18.26 -20.25 -21.36
C PHE A 670 19.61 -20.97 -21.58
N LYS A 671 20.13 -20.91 -22.81
CA LYS A 671 21.37 -21.57 -23.22
C LYS A 671 22.40 -20.54 -23.71
N LEU A 672 23.61 -20.59 -23.17
CA LEU A 672 24.77 -19.84 -23.65
C LEU A 672 25.86 -20.81 -24.11
N VAL A 673 26.46 -20.56 -25.28
CA VAL A 673 27.63 -21.29 -25.77
C VAL A 673 28.81 -20.33 -25.91
N LEU A 674 29.90 -20.61 -25.21
CA LEU A 674 31.18 -19.90 -25.29
C LEU A 674 32.18 -20.68 -26.14
N GLU A 675 32.74 -20.03 -27.17
CA GLU A 675 33.70 -20.66 -28.08
C GLU A 675 35.13 -20.67 -27.55
N ALA A 676 35.51 -19.63 -26.81
CA ALA A 676 36.80 -19.44 -26.18
C ALA A 676 36.62 -19.03 -24.71
N PRO A 677 36.10 -19.93 -23.85
CA PRO A 677 35.73 -19.61 -22.46
C PRO A 677 36.91 -19.13 -21.60
N GLN A 678 38.16 -19.42 -21.98
CA GLN A 678 39.36 -18.99 -21.27
C GLN A 678 39.80 -17.56 -21.62
N GLN A 679 39.34 -17.00 -22.74
CA GLN A 679 39.64 -15.64 -23.17
C GLN A 679 38.61 -14.68 -22.58
N ASP A 680 39.06 -13.59 -21.97
CA ASP A 680 38.20 -12.54 -21.39
C ASP A 680 37.05 -13.11 -20.52
N ALA A 681 37.41 -14.00 -19.58
CA ALA A 681 36.47 -14.69 -18.70
C ALA A 681 35.73 -13.72 -17.76
N ILE A 682 36.33 -12.57 -17.47
CA ILE A 682 35.70 -11.47 -16.72
C ILE A 682 35.46 -10.32 -17.71
N PRO A 683 34.20 -9.95 -17.95
CA PRO A 683 33.90 -8.82 -18.81
C PRO A 683 34.49 -7.49 -18.34
N ALA A 684 34.78 -6.57 -19.27
CA ALA A 684 35.39 -5.28 -18.95
C ALA A 684 34.61 -4.48 -17.88
N TYR A 685 33.29 -4.49 -17.96
CA TYR A 685 32.38 -3.79 -17.04
C TYR A 685 32.24 -4.49 -15.66
N LEU A 686 32.75 -5.72 -15.49
CA LEU A 686 32.82 -6.42 -14.19
C LEU A 686 34.26 -6.61 -13.69
N ARG A 687 35.26 -5.97 -14.31
CA ARG A 687 36.66 -6.12 -13.89
C ARG A 687 36.89 -5.77 -12.43
N SER A 688 36.17 -4.78 -11.88
CA SER A 688 36.24 -4.42 -10.46
C SER A 688 35.77 -5.54 -9.52
N GLN A 689 34.98 -6.48 -10.03
CA GLN A 689 34.40 -7.60 -9.29
C GLN A 689 35.20 -8.90 -9.48
N GLY A 690 36.34 -8.86 -10.19
CA GLY A 690 37.14 -10.05 -10.48
C GLY A 690 37.59 -10.81 -9.24
N ASP A 691 38.05 -10.09 -8.21
CA ASP A 691 38.46 -10.69 -6.94
C ASP A 691 37.27 -11.34 -6.20
N ASP A 692 36.09 -10.73 -6.28
CA ASP A 692 34.86 -11.28 -5.69
C ASP A 692 34.42 -12.56 -6.41
N MET A 693 34.53 -12.59 -7.75
CA MET A 693 34.23 -13.78 -8.55
C MET A 693 35.25 -14.91 -8.30
N ALA A 694 36.52 -14.57 -8.12
CA ALA A 694 37.57 -15.53 -7.76
C ALA A 694 37.33 -16.13 -6.38
N ARG A 695 37.00 -15.29 -5.38
CA ARG A 695 36.62 -15.70 -4.04
C ARG A 695 35.41 -16.65 -4.08
N TYR A 696 34.33 -16.26 -4.78
CA TYR A 696 33.16 -17.13 -4.97
C TYR A 696 33.54 -18.48 -5.61
N ALA A 697 34.34 -18.49 -6.68
CA ALA A 697 34.77 -19.73 -7.33
C ALA A 697 35.52 -20.65 -6.35
N SER A 698 36.41 -20.09 -5.52
CA SER A 698 37.15 -20.87 -4.51
C SER A 698 36.27 -21.39 -3.37
N GLU A 699 35.44 -20.53 -2.77
CA GLU A 699 34.69 -20.83 -1.54
C GLU A 699 33.42 -21.66 -1.81
N VAL A 700 32.86 -21.57 -3.01
CA VAL A 700 31.59 -22.22 -3.36
C VAL A 700 31.79 -23.44 -4.27
N LEU A 701 32.69 -23.39 -5.25
CA LEU A 701 32.76 -24.39 -6.33
C LEU A 701 34.00 -25.30 -6.33
N ILE A 702 35.20 -24.76 -6.07
CA ILE A 702 36.47 -25.44 -6.38
C ILE A 702 37.16 -26.05 -5.16
N GLY A 703 37.10 -25.41 -3.98
CA GLY A 703 37.83 -25.89 -2.81
C GLY A 703 37.32 -27.24 -2.27
N PRO A 704 38.19 -28.10 -1.69
CA PRO A 704 37.77 -29.37 -1.08
C PRO A 704 36.84 -29.19 0.14
N GLN A 705 36.88 -28.01 0.77
CA GLN A 705 35.93 -27.58 1.81
C GLN A 705 34.84 -26.61 1.29
N SER A 706 34.73 -26.44 -0.03
CA SER A 706 33.70 -25.58 -0.63
C SER A 706 32.35 -26.29 -0.63
N ARG A 707 31.27 -25.51 -0.62
CA ARG A 707 29.89 -26.05 -0.48
C ARG A 707 29.52 -27.04 -1.59
N ILE A 708 29.91 -26.78 -2.84
CA ILE A 708 29.69 -27.69 -3.97
C ILE A 708 30.86 -28.66 -4.15
N GLY A 709 32.10 -28.23 -3.91
CA GLY A 709 33.28 -29.09 -4.03
C GLY A 709 33.19 -30.31 -3.11
N GLU A 710 32.76 -30.14 -1.86
CA GLU A 710 32.54 -31.27 -0.93
C GLU A 710 31.52 -32.28 -1.49
N ILE A 711 30.46 -31.80 -2.15
CA ILE A 711 29.43 -32.65 -2.77
C ILE A 711 30.00 -33.40 -3.98
N LEU A 712 30.87 -32.76 -4.77
CA LEU A 712 31.49 -33.37 -5.94
C LEU A 712 32.57 -34.39 -5.56
N GLU A 713 33.35 -34.13 -4.51
CA GLU A 713 34.37 -35.07 -4.03
C GLU A 713 33.78 -36.29 -3.32
N LYS A 714 32.54 -36.17 -2.81
CA LYS A 714 31.83 -37.26 -2.17
C LYS A 714 31.68 -38.49 -3.08
N ASP A 715 31.84 -39.67 -2.48
CA ASP A 715 31.73 -40.98 -3.15
C ASP A 715 32.73 -41.16 -4.32
N ASN A 716 33.85 -40.41 -4.30
CA ASN A 716 34.91 -40.42 -5.32
C ASN A 716 34.41 -40.08 -6.74
N GLN A 717 33.33 -39.28 -6.88
CA GLN A 717 32.76 -38.97 -8.19
C GLN A 717 33.76 -38.26 -9.12
N VAL A 718 34.55 -37.29 -8.61
CA VAL A 718 35.55 -36.58 -9.40
C VAL A 718 36.63 -37.52 -9.96
N GLU A 719 37.12 -38.45 -9.13
CA GLU A 719 38.13 -39.43 -9.56
C GLU A 719 37.57 -40.36 -10.66
N VAL A 720 36.35 -40.89 -10.46
CA VAL A 720 35.67 -41.73 -11.44
C VAL A 720 35.40 -40.98 -12.74
N PHE A 721 35.01 -39.70 -12.64
CA PHE A 721 34.77 -38.82 -13.78
C PHE A 721 36.03 -38.59 -14.61
N ILE A 722 37.17 -38.27 -13.96
CA ILE A 722 38.45 -38.07 -14.64
C ILE A 722 38.89 -39.36 -15.35
N ARG A 723 38.72 -40.51 -14.69
CA ARG A 723 39.05 -41.83 -15.26
C ARG A 723 38.18 -42.17 -16.48
N GLU A 724 36.88 -41.88 -16.43
CA GLU A 724 35.97 -42.11 -17.56
C GLU A 724 36.28 -41.17 -18.73
N LEU A 725 36.63 -39.91 -18.44
CA LEU A 725 37.09 -38.96 -19.46
C LEU A 725 38.38 -39.44 -20.13
N ALA A 726 39.33 -39.99 -19.35
CA ALA A 726 40.57 -40.56 -19.87
C ALA A 726 40.35 -41.79 -20.75
N SER A 727 39.41 -42.67 -20.36
CA SER A 727 39.08 -43.89 -21.11
C SER A 727 38.59 -43.58 -22.53
N CYS A 728 37.96 -42.42 -22.73
CA CYS A 728 37.46 -41.96 -24.02
C CYS A 728 38.58 -41.63 -25.03
N TYR A 729 39.79 -41.32 -24.57
CA TYR A 729 40.94 -41.02 -25.44
C TYR A 729 41.87 -42.22 -25.65
N ASN A 730 41.85 -43.21 -24.75
CA ASN A 730 42.75 -44.36 -24.76
C ASN A 730 42.20 -45.60 -25.50
N ALA A 731 40.93 -45.58 -25.94
CA ALA A 731 40.28 -46.72 -26.61
C ALA A 731 40.73 -46.87 -28.07
N GLY A 732 41.74 -47.72 -28.30
CA GLY A 732 42.10 -48.17 -29.64
C GLY A 732 40.89 -48.79 -30.37
N SER A 733 40.55 -48.24 -31.53
CA SER A 733 39.71 -48.79 -32.61
C SER A 733 38.17 -48.64 -32.63
N GLU A 734 37.51 -47.97 -31.68
CA GLU A 734 36.15 -47.44 -31.92
C GLU A 734 35.96 -46.07 -31.25
N HIS A 735 36.28 -45.01 -32.00
CA HIS A 735 36.07 -43.63 -31.56
C HIS A 735 34.56 -43.35 -31.43
N ARG A 736 34.05 -43.24 -30.21
CA ARG A 736 32.64 -42.94 -29.94
C ARG A 736 32.48 -41.50 -29.51
N SER A 737 32.28 -40.61 -30.49
CA SER A 737 31.99 -39.16 -30.32
C SER A 737 30.75 -38.85 -29.43
N THR A 738 30.01 -39.85 -28.97
CA THR A 738 28.76 -39.72 -28.21
C THR A 738 28.90 -39.99 -26.72
N ARG A 739 30.06 -40.45 -26.22
CA ARG A 739 30.26 -40.69 -24.77
C ARG A 739 30.44 -39.37 -24.03
N ARG A 740 29.78 -39.23 -22.88
CA ARG A 740 29.86 -38.06 -22.01
C ARG A 740 30.19 -38.52 -20.59
N ALA A 741 31.18 -37.90 -19.98
CA ALA A 741 31.40 -38.04 -18.53
C ALA A 741 30.45 -37.07 -17.81
N LEU A 742 29.89 -37.49 -16.67
CA LEU A 742 28.86 -36.75 -15.94
C LEU A 742 29.23 -36.65 -14.46
N LEU A 743 29.19 -35.43 -13.91
CA LEU A 743 29.12 -35.18 -12.47
C LEU A 743 27.70 -34.74 -12.12
N VAL A 744 27.13 -35.34 -11.09
CA VAL A 744 25.77 -35.04 -10.61
C VAL A 744 25.87 -34.35 -9.26
N VAL A 745 25.13 -33.26 -9.11
CA VAL A 745 24.93 -32.62 -7.82
C VAL A 745 23.57 -33.07 -7.27
N PRO A 746 23.53 -34.04 -6.33
CA PRO A 746 22.28 -34.66 -5.89
C PRO A 746 21.37 -33.67 -5.18
N HIS A 747 20.08 -33.72 -5.51
CA HIS A 747 19.07 -32.92 -4.85
C HIS A 747 18.65 -33.53 -3.51
N LYS A 748 18.89 -32.81 -2.41
CA LYS A 748 18.53 -33.20 -1.05
C LYS A 748 17.78 -32.05 -0.37
N PRO A 749 16.44 -31.99 -0.47
CA PRO A 749 15.67 -30.92 0.15
C PRO A 749 15.92 -30.88 1.66
N LYS A 750 15.97 -29.66 2.21
CA LYS A 750 16.13 -29.45 3.65
C LYS A 750 14.84 -29.84 4.40
N PRO A 751 14.90 -30.02 5.74
CA PRO A 751 13.72 -30.34 6.55
C PRO A 751 12.57 -29.34 6.45
N ASP A 752 12.85 -28.09 6.07
CA ASP A 752 11.87 -27.02 5.84
C ASP A 752 11.23 -27.05 4.44
N GLY A 753 11.56 -28.06 3.63
CA GLY A 753 11.07 -28.20 2.25
C GLY A 753 11.84 -27.38 1.21
N SER A 754 12.82 -26.55 1.62
CA SER A 754 13.61 -25.77 0.68
C SER A 754 14.54 -26.66 -0.16
N PRO A 755 14.71 -26.36 -1.46
CA PRO A 755 15.58 -27.13 -2.32
C PRO A 755 17.06 -27.00 -1.91
N SER A 756 17.84 -28.08 -1.98
CA SER A 756 19.30 -28.01 -1.82
C SER A 756 20.03 -29.00 -2.75
N PRO A 757 21.15 -28.58 -3.38
CA PRO A 757 21.58 -27.19 -3.53
C PRO A 757 20.66 -26.43 -4.51
N GLU A 758 20.60 -25.11 -4.37
CA GLU A 758 19.75 -24.23 -5.19
C GLU A 758 20.37 -23.83 -6.55
N GLY A 759 21.65 -24.14 -6.76
CA GLY A 759 22.45 -23.70 -7.90
C GLY A 759 22.76 -24.79 -8.94
N LEU A 760 24.03 -25.22 -8.99
CA LEU A 760 24.55 -26.18 -9.97
C LEU A 760 23.90 -27.56 -9.81
N VAL A 761 23.45 -28.14 -10.92
CA VAL A 761 22.72 -29.42 -10.98
C VAL A 761 23.60 -30.54 -11.54
N SER A 762 24.32 -30.27 -12.63
CA SER A 762 25.20 -31.27 -13.26
C SER A 762 26.27 -30.62 -14.14
N ILE A 763 27.36 -31.37 -14.34
CA ILE A 763 28.49 -31.01 -15.20
C ILE A 763 28.74 -32.14 -16.19
N TRP A 764 28.73 -31.84 -17.48
CA TRP A 764 28.95 -32.84 -18.53
C TRP A 764 30.23 -32.50 -19.27
N ALA A 765 31.08 -33.49 -19.52
CA ALA A 765 32.26 -33.36 -20.37
C ALA A 765 32.13 -34.26 -21.60
N SER A 766 32.25 -33.67 -22.78
CA SER A 766 32.19 -34.35 -24.08
C SER A 766 33.57 -34.28 -24.75
N PRO A 767 34.28 -35.41 -24.90
CA PRO A 767 35.57 -35.45 -25.55
C PRO A 767 35.44 -35.28 -27.07
N ARG A 768 36.33 -34.48 -27.66
CA ARG A 768 36.50 -34.28 -29.10
C ARG A 768 37.96 -34.54 -29.47
N VAL A 769 38.17 -35.44 -30.42
CA VAL A 769 39.49 -35.74 -30.97
C VAL A 769 39.64 -34.94 -32.26
N GLY A 770 40.51 -33.92 -32.24
CA GLY A 770 40.85 -33.15 -33.44
C GLY A 770 41.97 -33.82 -34.25
N ASP A 771 42.19 -33.34 -35.48
CA ASP A 771 43.38 -33.72 -36.27
C ASP A 771 44.68 -33.28 -35.56
N VAL A 772 45.83 -33.77 -36.03
CA VAL A 772 47.18 -33.60 -35.43
C VAL A 772 47.53 -32.15 -35.01
N THR A 773 46.88 -31.15 -35.61
CA THR A 773 47.05 -29.72 -35.33
C THR A 773 46.16 -29.13 -34.23
N GLU A 774 44.98 -29.72 -33.94
CA GLU A 774 44.00 -29.17 -32.99
C GLU A 774 44.13 -29.74 -31.57
N GLY A 775 44.69 -30.95 -31.42
CA GLY A 775 44.86 -31.63 -30.13
C GLY A 775 43.54 -32.20 -29.57
N ASN A 776 43.61 -32.79 -28.37
CA ASN A 776 42.44 -33.35 -27.69
C ASN A 776 41.68 -32.26 -26.94
N ILE A 777 40.39 -32.11 -27.25
CA ILE A 777 39.55 -31.01 -26.77
C ILE A 777 38.39 -31.56 -25.96
N VAL A 778 38.07 -30.94 -24.81
CA VAL A 778 36.90 -31.29 -24.02
C VAL A 778 35.88 -30.16 -24.04
N ASP A 779 34.69 -30.44 -24.55
CA ASP A 779 33.55 -29.52 -24.44
C ASP A 779 32.79 -29.76 -23.14
N TRP A 780 32.30 -28.68 -22.54
CA TRP A 780 31.68 -28.70 -21.22
C TRP A 780 30.21 -28.26 -21.30
N VAL A 781 29.36 -28.84 -20.46
CA VAL A 781 28.00 -28.37 -20.21
C VAL A 781 27.77 -28.22 -18.72
N PHE A 782 27.42 -27.02 -18.28
CA PHE A 782 27.03 -26.73 -16.91
C PHE A 782 25.54 -26.44 -16.87
N VAL A 783 24.80 -27.14 -16.01
CA VAL A 783 23.35 -26.96 -15.85
C VAL A 783 23.08 -26.36 -14.49
N TRP A 784 22.53 -25.14 -14.48
CA TRP A 784 22.13 -24.38 -13.31
C TRP A 784 20.61 -24.32 -13.22
N ARG A 785 20.07 -24.42 -12.00
CA ARG A 785 18.62 -24.43 -11.78
C ARG A 785 18.03 -23.03 -11.94
N THR A 786 18.37 -22.12 -11.03
CA THR A 786 17.82 -20.76 -11.00
C THR A 786 18.97 -19.76 -10.93
N VAL A 787 18.96 -18.78 -11.82
CA VAL A 787 20.06 -17.82 -12.00
C VAL A 787 19.49 -16.42 -12.16
N GLU A 788 19.93 -15.49 -11.31
CA GLU A 788 19.64 -14.05 -11.47
C GLU A 788 20.63 -13.45 -12.47
N ALA A 789 20.18 -12.57 -13.36
CA ALA A 789 20.97 -12.11 -14.50
C ALA A 789 22.12 -11.16 -14.14
N PHE A 790 21.96 -10.28 -13.15
CA PHE A 790 22.99 -9.28 -12.81
C PHE A 790 24.11 -9.85 -11.96
N ILE A 791 23.79 -10.57 -10.88
CA ILE A 791 24.81 -11.13 -9.96
C ILE A 791 24.99 -12.62 -10.21
N GLY A 792 23.89 -13.30 -10.51
CA GLY A 792 23.93 -14.75 -10.60
C GLY A 792 24.75 -15.27 -11.77
N LEU A 793 24.47 -14.73 -12.95
CA LEU A 793 25.08 -15.18 -14.19
C LEU A 793 26.61 -14.94 -14.22
N PRO A 794 27.17 -13.77 -13.88
CA PRO A 794 28.62 -13.56 -13.95
C PRO A 794 29.43 -14.49 -13.04
N TYR A 795 29.00 -14.61 -11.79
CA TYR A 795 29.72 -15.39 -10.77
C TYR A 795 29.65 -16.89 -11.06
N SER A 796 28.46 -17.41 -11.40
CA SER A 796 28.31 -18.82 -11.77
C SER A 796 28.99 -19.16 -13.10
N LEU A 797 28.96 -18.26 -14.09
CA LEU A 797 29.62 -18.49 -15.38
C LEU A 797 31.15 -18.50 -15.21
N TYR A 798 31.70 -17.50 -14.51
CA TYR A 798 33.13 -17.44 -14.18
C TYR A 798 33.55 -18.67 -13.37
N GLY A 799 32.80 -19.02 -12.33
CA GLY A 799 33.03 -20.19 -11.51
C GLY A 799 32.98 -21.51 -12.29
N SER A 800 32.06 -21.64 -13.25
CA SER A 800 31.96 -22.80 -14.16
C SER A 800 33.21 -22.92 -15.05
N ILE A 801 33.72 -21.80 -15.57
CA ILE A 801 34.96 -21.76 -16.36
C ILE A 801 36.15 -22.20 -15.51
N GLN A 802 36.28 -21.66 -14.30
CA GLN A 802 37.38 -21.98 -13.38
C GLN A 802 37.33 -23.44 -12.90
N LEU A 803 36.13 -23.97 -12.60
CA LEU A 803 35.96 -25.37 -12.21
C LEU A 803 36.33 -26.33 -13.35
N ALA A 804 35.91 -26.04 -14.59
CA ALA A 804 36.31 -26.83 -15.75
C ALA A 804 37.84 -26.82 -15.95
N GLN A 805 38.49 -25.66 -15.76
CA GLN A 805 39.95 -25.55 -15.80
C GLN A 805 40.62 -26.38 -14.70
N SER A 806 40.12 -26.30 -13.47
CA SER A 806 40.64 -27.08 -12.34
C SER A 806 40.50 -28.60 -12.58
N LEU A 807 39.38 -29.06 -13.13
CA LEU A 807 39.16 -30.48 -13.44
C LEU A 807 40.09 -30.96 -14.56
N LEU A 808 40.36 -30.13 -15.57
CA LEU A 808 41.35 -30.43 -16.61
C LEU A 808 42.77 -30.53 -16.04
N ALA A 809 43.15 -29.60 -15.16
CA ALA A 809 44.46 -29.58 -14.53
C ALA A 809 44.69 -30.80 -13.61
N ASN A 810 43.70 -31.17 -12.79
CA ASN A 810 43.78 -32.32 -11.88
C ASN A 810 43.96 -33.65 -12.63
N GLY A 811 43.39 -33.78 -13.84
CA GLY A 811 43.58 -34.95 -14.70
C GLY A 811 44.97 -35.05 -15.35
N THR A 812 45.79 -33.99 -15.30
CA THR A 812 47.13 -33.97 -15.93
C THR A 812 48.30 -34.14 -14.95
N SER A 813 48.03 -34.43 -13.68
CA SER A 813 49.05 -34.59 -12.62
C SER A 813 49.86 -35.89 -12.76
N GLU A 814 51.17 -35.82 -12.50
CA GLU A 814 52.20 -36.83 -12.85
C GLU A 814 51.95 -38.26 -12.30
N GLU A 815 51.13 -38.44 -11.26
CA GLU A 815 50.82 -39.76 -10.70
C GLU A 815 49.80 -40.56 -11.53
N THR A 816 49.12 -39.93 -12.50
CA THR A 816 48.17 -40.57 -13.44
C THR A 816 48.63 -40.43 -14.89
N SER A 817 49.80 -40.98 -15.19
CA SER A 817 50.44 -41.00 -16.53
C SER A 817 49.66 -41.83 -17.58
N SER A 818 48.47 -41.37 -17.97
CA SER A 818 47.70 -41.94 -19.10
C SER A 818 46.82 -40.94 -19.86
N LEU A 819 46.82 -39.65 -19.48
CA LEU A 819 46.01 -38.62 -20.13
C LEU A 819 46.84 -37.79 -21.13
N PRO A 820 46.47 -37.73 -22.42
CA PRO A 820 47.08 -36.81 -23.37
C PRO A 820 46.77 -35.35 -22.98
N GLN A 821 47.58 -34.37 -23.44
CA GLN A 821 47.36 -32.95 -23.13
C GLN A 821 45.95 -32.51 -23.58
N LEU A 822 45.03 -32.35 -22.63
CA LEU A 822 43.66 -31.94 -22.88
C LEU A 822 43.54 -30.42 -22.91
N ARG A 823 42.84 -29.89 -23.90
CA ARG A 823 42.51 -28.46 -24.00
C ARG A 823 41.03 -28.22 -23.74
N MET A 824 40.72 -27.06 -23.17
CA MET A 824 39.34 -26.62 -22.99
C MET A 824 38.73 -26.24 -24.33
N GLY A 825 37.61 -26.88 -24.67
CA GLY A 825 36.82 -26.58 -25.85
C GLY A 825 35.72 -25.57 -25.58
N GLN A 826 34.55 -25.81 -26.16
CA GLN A 826 33.38 -24.96 -25.95
C GLN A 826 32.79 -25.21 -24.57
N LEU A 827 32.27 -24.16 -23.93
CA LEU A 827 31.51 -24.28 -22.69
C LEU A 827 30.06 -23.87 -22.97
N THR A 828 29.15 -24.80 -22.73
CA THR A 828 27.71 -24.55 -22.73
C THR A 828 27.24 -24.31 -21.30
N TYR A 829 26.65 -23.15 -21.05
CA TYR A 829 26.01 -22.81 -19.79
C TYR A 829 24.50 -22.84 -20.00
N VAL A 830 23.79 -23.62 -19.19
CA VAL A 830 22.32 -23.74 -19.24
C VAL A 830 21.76 -23.25 -17.91
N ALA A 831 20.89 -22.24 -17.95
CA ALA A 831 20.06 -21.84 -16.82
C ALA A 831 18.63 -22.33 -17.07
N LEU A 832 18.12 -23.23 -16.24
CA LEU A 832 16.74 -23.70 -16.35
C LEU A 832 15.73 -22.56 -16.10
N SER A 833 16.10 -21.59 -15.27
CA SER A 833 15.45 -20.29 -15.12
C SER A 833 16.52 -19.20 -15.03
N LEU A 834 16.56 -18.29 -16.00
CA LEU A 834 17.35 -17.05 -15.96
C LEU A 834 16.40 -15.88 -15.81
N HIS A 835 16.51 -15.11 -14.73
CA HIS A 835 15.56 -14.03 -14.43
C HIS A 835 16.25 -12.71 -14.07
N MET A 836 15.51 -11.62 -14.26
CA MET A 836 15.95 -10.25 -13.98
C MET A 836 14.79 -9.43 -13.40
N ARG A 837 15.05 -8.65 -12.35
CA ARG A 837 14.08 -7.69 -11.80
C ARG A 837 13.88 -6.50 -12.74
N VAL A 838 12.68 -5.92 -12.74
CA VAL A 838 12.27 -4.89 -13.72
C VAL A 838 11.98 -3.52 -13.07
N ASP A 839 12.45 -3.30 -11.85
CA ASP A 839 12.31 -2.00 -11.16
C ASP A 839 13.19 -0.89 -11.79
N GLY A 840 13.01 0.34 -11.30
CA GLY A 840 13.71 1.51 -11.84
C GLY A 840 15.23 1.45 -11.75
N VAL A 841 15.80 0.78 -10.73
CA VAL A 841 17.25 0.66 -10.54
C VAL A 841 17.82 -0.39 -11.50
N HIS A 842 17.22 -1.57 -11.53
CA HIS A 842 17.64 -2.66 -12.41
C HIS A 842 17.55 -2.27 -13.89
N ARG A 843 16.55 -1.48 -14.29
CA ARG A 843 16.48 -0.93 -15.67
C ARG A 843 17.64 0.00 -15.99
N ARG A 844 18.07 0.86 -15.05
CA ARG A 844 19.22 1.76 -15.27
C ARG A 844 20.53 0.97 -15.41
N ILE A 845 20.72 -0.05 -14.58
CA ILE A 845 21.89 -0.93 -14.64
C ILE A 845 21.92 -1.69 -15.97
N ALA A 846 20.79 -2.29 -16.37
CA ALA A 846 20.68 -2.96 -17.68
C ALA A 846 21.04 -2.01 -18.83
N LYS A 847 20.44 -0.81 -18.84
CA LYS A 847 20.71 0.20 -19.87
C LYS A 847 22.20 0.55 -19.92
N ARG A 848 22.82 0.79 -18.77
CA ARG A 848 24.25 1.13 -18.68
C ARG A 848 25.15 0.01 -19.21
N ILE A 849 24.89 -1.25 -18.84
CA ILE A 849 25.67 -2.40 -19.33
C ILE A 849 25.63 -2.45 -20.86
N VAL A 850 24.44 -2.25 -21.44
CA VAL A 850 24.26 -2.23 -22.90
C VAL A 850 24.97 -1.03 -23.53
N ASP A 851 24.76 0.18 -23.00
CA ASP A 851 25.35 1.41 -23.54
C ASP A 851 26.89 1.36 -23.52
N LEU A 852 27.50 0.99 -22.39
CA LEU A 852 28.96 0.87 -22.25
C LEU A 852 29.59 -0.26 -23.07
N SER A 853 28.79 -1.24 -23.51
CA SER A 853 29.26 -2.32 -24.39
C SER A 853 29.14 -1.99 -25.87
N SER A 854 28.43 -0.91 -26.21
CA SER A 854 28.20 -0.46 -27.58
C SER A 854 29.24 0.53 -28.11
N ASP A 855 30.04 1.10 -27.19
CA ASP A 855 31.27 1.86 -27.46
C ASP A 855 32.49 0.92 -27.49
#